data_AF-A0A2V2UFT1-F1
#
_entry.id   AF-A0A2V2UFT1-F1
#
_cell.length_a   1.000
_cell.length_b   1.000
_cell.length_c   1.000
_cell.angle_alpha   90.00
_cell.angle_beta   90.00
_cell.angle_gamma   90.00
#
_symmetry.space_group_name_H-M   'P 1'
#
loop_
_entity.id
_entity.type
_entity.pdbx_description
1 polymer ?
#
loop_
_entity_poly.entity_id
_entity_poly.type
_entity_poly.pdbx_seq_one_letter_code
_entity_poly.pdbx_strand_id
1 'polypeptide(L)'
;MTSQNEIVLELSDALKQKEIVTSYIANLKTSHFTIELNHKYDKKVINSPIQSDNWQKTIKTLAEELKRMYINQDHITMLCDTADDNSSKILNQIFDEGSESKSQAKTLVEVVEKKSDLLFQDQYGAPCIKIEVDDHHEIMFIQNSKFKNYLSKLYFDATRGQVVCQDIQNDVIRILTARALFEGQTKDLNLRVAWAKQNEEIHYDLTDSKWRCVQVTKEGWSIIPHQKDTLFTRFNQKAQVQPDHDYPNDIFDKFLDLMHIYDPERRIMNKVWIISVFIPEFPHTIDIHLGEKGSLKSTLCRYKKRLIDPDKIELLTIPKDKSEFVQQLYHNYLAIYENVRHIPPWFSDEVCRAITGAGTSKRGLYTNDEDVIYNYKRCIGVNGVNNVLTESDVLDRSILEEFDRLTPEQRREEADVDIDFEVMRPKLLGYIFDIMVKVLQIKPTVKLTDLPRMADFAAWGEAIARTLGYEPLEFINIYYSNIGRQNVEAIETNPLAQAIDKFSDMRCEHGKSSCYWYGTTSKALEYLNQVAIQNGIDINSKGWPKAPHWLTRRLRPILSNLREGLGIDVTISIPTSGENKNISTIRILKVAQLAQLAQLIENQAQIEEQDGKAILNSRAINPTPDDIALPETGENRAQFIESRASKASKATFRTSEDPERLNGLNDFSRNYLSQDKKMVFWSKLSDLAKNDGTISSETLQQALTGSCAYSDFRNLLNDAISNGEIDFLVDGSLRMTGK
;
A
#
# COMPACT_ATOMS: atom_id res chain seq x y z
N MET A 1 -30.27 27.63 45.39
CA MET A 1 -29.72 27.81 44.04
C MET A 1 -30.72 27.19 43.08
N THR A 2 -31.70 27.98 42.61
CA THR A 2 -32.54 27.57 41.48
C THR A 2 -31.63 27.38 40.28
N SER A 3 -31.77 26.26 39.58
CA SER A 3 -31.02 26.01 38.34
C SER A 3 -31.37 27.10 37.33
N GLN A 4 -30.44 27.50 36.45
CA GLN A 4 -30.67 28.54 35.43
C GLN A 4 -31.90 28.28 34.53
N ASN A 5 -32.43 27.06 34.53
CA ASN A 5 -33.49 26.60 33.63
C ASN A 5 -34.85 26.39 34.33
N GLU A 6 -35.00 26.84 35.57
CA GLU A 6 -36.24 26.71 36.34
C GLU A 6 -36.73 28.08 36.84
N ILE A 7 -37.95 28.44 36.45
CA ILE A 7 -38.63 29.65 36.92
C ILE A 7 -39.65 29.21 37.97
N VAL A 8 -39.49 29.63 39.22
CA VAL A 8 -40.55 29.52 40.22
C VAL A 8 -41.59 30.60 39.89
N LEU A 9 -42.83 30.18 39.66
CA LEU A 9 -43.93 31.07 39.30
C LEU A 9 -44.36 31.90 40.51
N GLU A 10 -44.58 33.18 40.28
CA GLU A 10 -45.11 34.10 41.29
C GLU A 10 -46.61 33.85 41.43
N LEU A 11 -47.02 33.30 42.58
CA LEU A 11 -48.43 32.99 42.85
C LEU A 11 -49.23 34.27 43.14
N SER A 12 -50.45 34.36 42.60
CA SER A 12 -51.39 35.43 42.93
C SER A 12 -51.81 35.39 44.40
N ASP A 13 -52.18 36.55 44.97
CA ASP A 13 -52.61 36.62 46.38
C ASP A 13 -53.84 35.76 46.67
N ALA A 14 -54.75 35.67 45.70
CA ALA A 14 -55.91 34.80 45.76
C ALA A 14 -55.51 33.31 45.86
N LEU A 15 -54.49 32.87 45.10
CA LEU A 15 -54.00 31.50 45.13
C LEU A 15 -53.19 31.19 46.40
N LYS A 16 -52.38 32.15 46.88
CA LYS A 16 -51.64 32.05 48.16
C LYS A 16 -52.59 31.83 49.34
N GLN A 17 -53.69 32.59 49.41
CA GLN A 17 -54.70 32.45 50.47
C GLN A 17 -55.41 31.08 50.49
N LYS A 18 -55.45 30.37 49.36
CA LYS A 18 -56.01 29.00 49.31
C LYS A 18 -55.05 27.95 49.87
N GLU A 19 -53.76 28.28 49.98
CA GLU A 19 -52.67 27.41 50.47
C GLU A 19 -52.57 26.05 49.75
N ILE A 20 -53.10 25.92 48.53
CA ILE A 20 -53.21 24.63 47.82
C ILE A 20 -51.96 24.22 47.02
N VAL A 21 -51.04 25.14 46.75
CA VAL A 21 -49.82 24.91 45.95
C VAL A 21 -48.61 24.92 46.86
N THR A 22 -47.79 23.87 46.82
CA THR A 22 -46.50 23.81 47.52
C THR A 22 -45.33 24.20 46.63
N SER A 23 -45.45 23.97 45.32
CA SER A 23 -44.45 24.35 44.32
C SER A 23 -45.12 24.57 42.96
N TYR A 24 -44.68 25.59 42.23
CA TYR A 24 -45.10 25.81 40.84
C TYR A 24 -43.90 26.32 40.05
N ILE A 25 -43.35 25.46 39.20
CA ILE A 25 -42.11 25.70 38.47
C ILE A 25 -42.36 25.52 36.99
N ALA A 26 -41.84 26.43 36.17
CA ALA A 26 -41.63 26.20 34.73
C ALA A 26 -40.19 25.73 34.53
N ASN A 27 -40.03 24.49 34.09
CA ASN A 27 -38.74 23.95 33.68
C ASN A 27 -38.55 24.20 32.19
N LEU A 28 -37.69 25.16 31.85
CA LEU A 28 -37.44 25.60 30.48
C LEU A 28 -36.71 24.53 29.66
N LYS A 29 -35.86 23.71 30.32
CA LYS A 29 -35.11 22.64 29.67
C LYS A 29 -36.01 21.53 29.15
N THR A 30 -36.98 21.10 29.94
CA THR A 30 -37.96 20.10 29.50
C THR A 30 -39.17 20.74 28.82
N SER A 31 -39.31 22.06 28.87
CA SER A 31 -40.50 22.81 28.43
C SER A 31 -41.77 22.27 29.10
N HIS A 32 -41.76 22.13 30.43
CA HIS A 32 -42.91 21.70 31.21
C HIS A 32 -43.12 22.58 32.45
N PHE A 33 -44.38 22.79 32.80
CA PHE A 33 -44.77 23.15 34.15
C PHE A 33 -44.75 21.92 35.06
N THR A 34 -44.29 22.10 36.29
CA THR A 34 -44.43 21.16 37.39
C THR A 34 -45.15 21.88 38.54
N ILE A 35 -46.33 21.39 38.90
CA ILE A 35 -47.15 21.91 39.99
C ILE A 35 -47.25 20.85 41.06
N GLU A 36 -46.81 21.15 42.27
CA GLU A 36 -47.04 20.31 43.45
C GLU A 36 -48.16 20.91 44.28
N LEU A 37 -49.17 20.10 44.57
CA LEU A 37 -50.31 20.49 45.39
C LEU A 37 -50.15 19.99 46.82
N ASN A 38 -50.91 20.60 47.76
CA ASN A 38 -50.84 20.25 49.17
C ASN A 38 -51.73 19.03 49.53
N HIS A 39 -51.90 18.78 50.83
CA HIS A 39 -52.71 17.68 51.37
C HIS A 39 -54.19 17.72 50.97
N LYS A 40 -54.75 18.86 50.55
CA LYS A 40 -56.14 18.98 50.06
C LYS A 40 -56.36 18.22 48.76
N TYR A 41 -55.30 17.97 48.00
CA TYR A 41 -55.29 17.24 46.74
C TYR A 41 -54.37 16.01 46.78
N ASP A 42 -54.25 15.37 47.95
CA ASP A 42 -53.44 14.16 48.14
C ASP A 42 -51.98 14.30 47.70
N LYS A 43 -51.42 15.53 47.76
CA LYS A 43 -50.07 15.84 47.30
C LYS A 43 -49.78 15.49 45.83
N LYS A 44 -50.80 15.61 44.96
CA LYS A 44 -50.65 15.39 43.51
C LYS A 44 -49.59 16.31 42.90
N VAL A 45 -48.83 15.76 41.95
CA VAL A 45 -47.90 16.50 41.08
C VAL A 45 -48.43 16.50 39.65
N ILE A 46 -48.58 17.68 39.06
CA ILE A 46 -49.03 17.86 37.68
C ILE A 46 -47.85 18.30 36.83
N ASN A 47 -47.61 17.59 35.73
CA ASN A 47 -46.65 17.98 34.70
C ASN A 47 -47.41 18.33 33.43
N SER A 48 -47.21 19.54 32.89
CA SER A 48 -47.92 20.01 31.70
C SER A 48 -46.96 20.67 30.71
N PRO A 49 -47.00 20.34 29.41
CA PRO A 49 -46.06 20.90 28.44
C PRO A 49 -46.30 22.40 28.19
N ILE A 50 -45.20 23.11 27.97
CA ILE A 50 -45.17 24.52 27.56
C ILE A 50 -44.92 24.56 26.06
N GLN A 51 -45.83 25.18 25.32
CA GLN A 51 -45.73 25.47 23.89
C GLN A 51 -45.55 26.97 23.72
N SER A 52 -44.29 27.41 23.66
CA SER A 52 -43.91 28.84 23.63
C SER A 52 -44.38 29.56 22.37
N ASP A 53 -44.61 28.84 21.28
CA ASP A 53 -45.16 29.33 20.01
C ASP A 53 -46.70 29.47 20.03
N ASN A 54 -47.37 28.81 20.99
CA ASN A 54 -48.82 28.86 21.13
C ASN A 54 -49.24 28.82 22.62
N TRP A 55 -49.13 29.98 23.26
CA TRP A 55 -49.42 30.12 24.68
C TRP A 55 -50.87 29.77 25.05
N GLN A 56 -51.84 30.07 24.17
CA GLN A 56 -53.23 29.68 24.36
C GLN A 56 -53.39 28.16 24.47
N LYS A 57 -52.64 27.41 23.66
CA LYS A 57 -52.64 25.94 23.73
C LYS A 57 -51.95 25.43 25.00
N THR A 58 -50.88 26.09 25.45
CA THR A 58 -50.25 25.82 26.75
C THR A 58 -51.24 25.88 27.89
N ILE A 59 -51.98 26.99 28.02
CA ILE A 59 -52.98 27.16 29.08
C ILE A 59 -54.14 26.16 28.93
N LYS A 60 -54.60 25.89 27.70
CA LYS A 60 -55.64 24.89 27.45
C LYS A 60 -55.22 23.49 27.88
N THR A 61 -54.01 23.07 27.51
CA THR A 61 -53.47 21.76 27.89
C THR A 61 -53.28 21.65 29.40
N LEU A 62 -52.79 22.70 30.06
CA LEU A 62 -52.70 22.75 31.51
C LEU A 62 -54.07 22.57 32.18
N ALA A 63 -55.09 23.29 31.70
CA ALA A 63 -56.45 23.17 32.23
C ALA A 63 -57.03 21.75 32.04
N GLU A 64 -56.75 21.10 30.91
CA GLU A 64 -57.17 19.72 30.64
C GLU A 64 -56.49 18.72 31.59
N GLU A 65 -55.18 18.86 31.83
CA GLU A 65 -54.44 18.01 32.78
C GLU A 65 -54.92 18.19 34.23
N LEU A 66 -55.18 19.44 34.65
CA LEU A 66 -55.74 19.72 35.97
C LEU A 66 -57.16 19.15 36.13
N LYS A 67 -57.99 19.19 35.08
CA LYS A 67 -59.33 18.56 35.08
C LYS A 67 -59.25 17.04 35.20
N ARG A 68 -58.33 16.40 34.46
CA ARG A 68 -58.08 14.95 34.55
C ARG A 68 -57.68 14.52 35.95
N MET A 69 -56.99 15.40 36.67
CA MET A 69 -56.56 15.17 38.06
C MET A 69 -57.64 15.50 39.11
N TYR A 70 -58.88 15.80 38.69
CA TYR A 70 -60.02 16.12 39.56
C TYR A 70 -59.79 17.37 40.45
N ILE A 71 -59.06 18.37 39.94
CA ILE A 71 -58.90 19.65 40.63
C ILE A 71 -60.19 20.47 40.50
N ASN A 72 -60.53 21.25 41.55
CA ASN A 72 -61.74 22.07 41.55
C ASN A 72 -61.64 23.19 40.49
N GLN A 73 -62.75 23.51 39.83
CA GLN A 73 -62.80 24.48 38.73
C GLN A 73 -62.30 25.89 39.10
N ASP A 74 -62.56 26.37 40.32
CA ASP A 74 -62.07 27.67 40.79
C ASP A 74 -60.54 27.66 40.92
N HIS A 75 -59.97 26.56 41.42
CA HIS A 75 -58.53 26.40 41.55
C HIS A 75 -57.84 26.17 40.19
N ILE A 76 -58.50 25.48 39.25
CA ILE A 76 -57.99 25.35 37.86
C ILE A 76 -57.82 26.74 37.25
N THR A 77 -58.84 27.59 37.39
CA THR A 77 -58.80 28.97 36.88
C THR A 77 -57.62 29.73 37.49
N MET A 78 -57.49 29.71 38.83
CA MET A 78 -56.37 30.37 39.52
C MET A 78 -54.98 29.85 39.12
N LEU A 79 -54.82 28.55 38.87
CA LEU A 79 -53.56 27.93 38.45
C LEU A 79 -53.19 28.28 37.00
N CYS A 80 -54.18 28.35 36.12
CA CYS A 80 -54.01 28.80 34.74
C CYS A 80 -53.68 30.29 34.68
N ASP A 81 -54.41 31.12 35.42
CA ASP A 81 -54.14 32.56 35.53
C ASP A 81 -52.73 32.81 36.05
N THR A 82 -52.28 32.04 37.05
CA THR A 82 -50.90 32.12 37.55
C THR A 82 -49.86 31.78 36.48
N ALA A 83 -50.10 30.78 35.62
CA ALA A 83 -49.21 30.54 34.48
C ALA A 83 -49.23 31.72 33.51
N ASP A 84 -50.41 32.24 33.20
CA ASP A 84 -50.60 33.34 32.25
C ASP A 84 -49.96 34.65 32.71
N ASP A 85 -50.09 34.98 34.00
CA ASP A 85 -49.45 36.14 34.64
C ASP A 85 -47.91 36.07 34.58
N ASN A 86 -47.37 34.86 34.64
CA ASN A 86 -45.92 34.61 34.54
C ASN A 86 -45.45 34.40 33.08
N SER A 87 -46.35 34.42 32.10
CA SER A 87 -46.07 34.10 30.69
C SER A 87 -44.96 34.96 30.11
N SER A 88 -44.97 36.27 30.37
CA SER A 88 -43.98 37.20 29.82
C SER A 88 -42.57 36.86 30.32
N LYS A 89 -42.42 36.48 31.59
CA LYS A 89 -41.14 36.09 32.19
C LYS A 89 -40.62 34.79 31.58
N ILE A 90 -41.51 33.82 31.40
CA ILE A 90 -41.20 32.51 30.80
C ILE A 90 -40.80 32.68 29.32
N LEU A 91 -41.62 33.40 28.55
CA LEU A 91 -41.41 33.61 27.12
C LEU A 91 -40.15 34.45 26.86
N ASN A 92 -39.93 35.54 27.61
CA ASN A 92 -38.71 36.35 27.44
C ASN A 92 -37.45 35.52 27.68
N GLN A 93 -37.42 34.68 28.72
CA GLN A 93 -36.26 33.84 28.99
C GLN A 93 -36.04 32.77 27.89
N ILE A 94 -37.11 32.17 27.36
CA ILE A 94 -37.03 31.24 26.22
C ILE A 94 -36.53 31.95 24.95
N PHE A 95 -37.02 33.16 24.67
CA PHE A 95 -36.63 33.93 23.49
C PHE A 95 -35.20 34.46 23.59
N ASP A 96 -34.78 34.92 24.78
CA ASP A 96 -33.41 35.38 25.04
C ASP A 96 -32.41 34.23 24.84
N GLU A 97 -32.66 33.06 25.43
CA GLU A 97 -31.84 31.85 25.22
C GLU A 97 -31.79 31.42 23.75
N GLY A 98 -32.92 31.48 23.04
CA GLY A 98 -32.99 31.15 21.61
C GLY A 98 -32.25 32.17 20.72
N SER A 99 -32.26 33.44 21.08
CA SER A 99 -31.55 34.51 20.37
C SER A 99 -30.03 34.41 20.59
N GLU A 100 -29.63 34.13 21.83
CA GLU A 100 -28.24 33.93 22.21
C GLU A 100 -27.69 32.70 21.48
N SER A 101 -28.39 31.56 21.52
CA SER A 101 -27.99 30.33 20.84
C SER A 101 -27.75 30.53 19.33
N LYS A 102 -28.66 31.23 18.64
CA LYS A 102 -28.48 31.60 17.21
C LYS A 102 -27.26 32.49 16.99
N SER A 103 -27.01 33.43 17.90
CA SER A 103 -25.84 34.30 17.85
C SER A 103 -24.53 33.53 18.06
N GLN A 104 -24.49 32.60 19.02
CA GLN A 104 -23.30 31.78 19.29
C GLN A 104 -22.98 30.86 18.09
N ALA A 105 -23.99 30.18 17.54
CA ALA A 105 -23.84 29.30 16.37
C ALA A 105 -23.30 30.06 15.15
N LYS A 106 -23.89 31.23 14.85
CA LYS A 106 -23.44 32.09 13.76
C LYS A 106 -21.99 32.54 13.95
N THR A 107 -21.65 33.02 15.14
CA THR A 107 -20.28 33.46 15.47
C THR A 107 -19.29 32.32 15.28
N LEU A 108 -19.62 31.12 15.74
CA LEU A 108 -18.73 29.96 15.63
C LEU A 108 -18.50 29.55 14.17
N VAL A 109 -19.55 29.54 13.33
CA VAL A 109 -19.40 29.28 11.89
C VAL A 109 -18.51 30.33 11.24
N GLU A 110 -18.73 31.62 11.49
CA GLU A 110 -17.93 32.71 10.91
C GLU A 110 -16.44 32.60 11.30
N VAL A 111 -16.15 32.24 12.56
CA VAL A 111 -14.77 32.04 13.03
C VAL A 111 -14.12 30.84 12.36
N VAL A 112 -14.85 29.73 12.21
CA VAL A 112 -14.36 28.54 11.50
C VAL A 112 -14.08 28.86 10.04
N GLU A 113 -15.02 29.50 9.34
CA GLU A 113 -14.88 29.85 7.92
C GLU A 113 -13.69 30.77 7.68
N LYS A 114 -13.44 31.72 8.58
CA LYS A 114 -12.29 32.63 8.49
C LYS A 114 -10.95 31.91 8.61
N LYS A 115 -10.89 30.81 9.37
CA LYS A 115 -9.67 30.02 9.62
C LYS A 115 -9.55 28.78 8.75
N SER A 116 -10.63 28.36 8.08
CA SER A 116 -10.65 27.16 7.25
C SER A 116 -10.18 27.46 5.85
N ASP A 117 -9.19 26.70 5.38
CA ASP A 117 -8.70 26.76 4.01
C ASP A 117 -9.53 25.87 3.08
N LEU A 118 -10.00 24.72 3.58
CA LEU A 118 -10.63 23.68 2.79
C LEU A 118 -11.57 22.83 3.64
N LEU A 119 -12.80 22.66 3.15
CA LEU A 119 -13.73 21.61 3.57
C LEU A 119 -13.79 20.57 2.45
N PHE A 120 -13.63 19.30 2.79
CA PHE A 120 -13.49 18.22 1.81
C PHE A 120 -13.88 16.88 2.40
N GLN A 121 -14.03 15.87 1.56
CA GLN A 121 -14.14 14.47 1.99
C GLN A 121 -12.84 13.74 1.70
N ASP A 122 -12.43 12.84 2.60
CA ASP A 122 -11.30 11.97 2.32
C ASP A 122 -11.65 10.92 1.25
N GLN A 123 -10.67 10.13 0.82
CA GLN A 123 -10.83 9.07 -0.18
C GLN A 123 -11.79 7.94 0.23
N TYR A 124 -12.23 7.91 1.50
CA TYR A 124 -13.17 6.93 2.05
C TYR A 124 -14.52 7.56 2.41
N GLY A 125 -14.75 8.84 2.08
CA GLY A 125 -15.99 9.56 2.32
C GLY A 125 -16.10 10.22 3.71
N ALA A 126 -15.02 10.28 4.48
CA ALA A 126 -15.03 10.91 5.79
C ALA A 126 -14.92 12.46 5.67
N PRO A 127 -15.79 13.22 6.35
CA PRO A 127 -15.79 14.68 6.28
C PRO A 127 -14.60 15.29 7.03
N CYS A 128 -13.81 16.08 6.33
CA CYS A 128 -12.55 16.66 6.79
C CYS A 128 -12.51 18.18 6.60
N ILE A 129 -11.67 18.83 7.41
CA ILE A 129 -11.38 20.25 7.33
C ILE A 129 -9.87 20.48 7.44
N LYS A 130 -9.33 21.34 6.58
CA LYS A 130 -8.01 21.96 6.73
C LYS A 130 -8.21 23.31 7.39
N ILE A 131 -7.69 23.48 8.60
CA ILE A 131 -7.93 24.67 9.41
C ILE A 131 -6.64 25.19 10.03
N GLU A 132 -6.50 26.51 10.08
CA GLU A 132 -5.40 27.18 10.75
C GLU A 132 -5.47 26.95 12.27
N VAL A 133 -4.38 26.45 12.85
CA VAL A 133 -4.14 26.30 14.28
C VAL A 133 -2.85 27.05 14.61
N ASP A 134 -2.98 28.10 15.42
CA ASP A 134 -1.90 29.04 15.76
C ASP A 134 -1.18 29.61 14.51
N ASP A 135 -0.04 29.05 14.10
CA ASP A 135 0.80 29.51 12.97
C ASP A 135 0.91 28.50 11.81
N HIS A 136 0.15 27.41 11.84
CA HIS A 136 0.19 26.34 10.83
C HIS A 136 -1.22 25.82 10.51
N HIS A 137 -1.32 24.92 9.52
CA HIS A 137 -2.59 24.28 9.16
C HIS A 137 -2.61 22.83 9.58
N GLU A 138 -3.71 22.42 10.20
CA GLU A 138 -3.97 21.03 10.54
C GLU A 138 -5.13 20.47 9.72
N ILE A 139 -5.06 19.19 9.42
CA ILE A 139 -6.19 18.41 8.93
C ILE A 139 -6.89 17.75 10.10
N MET A 140 -8.19 17.97 10.21
CA MET A 140 -9.03 17.36 11.23
C MET A 140 -10.26 16.70 10.60
N PHE A 141 -10.64 15.54 11.11
CA PHE A 141 -11.96 14.97 10.83
C PHE A 141 -13.00 15.76 11.62
N ILE A 142 -14.02 16.27 10.92
CA ILE A 142 -15.03 17.19 11.47
C ILE A 142 -15.83 16.52 12.61
N GLN A 143 -16.01 15.21 12.55
CA GLN A 143 -16.77 14.45 13.54
C GLN A 143 -15.94 14.02 14.76
N ASN A 144 -14.62 14.21 14.73
CA ASN A 144 -13.76 13.76 15.84
C ASN A 144 -13.78 14.73 17.02
N SER A 145 -13.52 14.19 18.21
CA SER A 145 -13.43 14.96 19.46
C SER A 145 -12.38 16.08 19.41
N LYS A 146 -11.29 15.89 18.65
CA LYS A 146 -10.27 16.92 18.42
C LYS A 146 -10.88 18.20 17.82
N PHE A 147 -11.68 18.07 16.77
CA PHE A 147 -12.32 19.22 16.14
C PHE A 147 -13.35 19.88 17.07
N LYS A 148 -14.13 19.08 17.80
CA LYS A 148 -15.07 19.58 18.80
C LYS A 148 -14.39 20.40 19.91
N ASN A 149 -13.26 19.92 20.43
CA ASN A 149 -12.46 20.67 21.39
C ASN A 149 -11.87 21.95 20.77
N TYR A 150 -11.48 21.90 19.48
CA TYR A 150 -11.00 23.08 18.77
C TYR A 150 -12.09 24.13 18.57
N LEU A 151 -13.33 23.74 18.26
CA LEU A 151 -14.49 24.65 18.22
C LEU A 151 -14.67 25.38 19.56
N SER A 152 -14.53 24.66 20.68
CA SER A 152 -14.62 25.25 22.02
C SER A 152 -13.51 26.30 22.24
N LYS A 153 -12.27 26.00 21.83
CA LYS A 153 -11.15 26.96 21.87
C LYS A 153 -11.42 28.19 21.01
N LEU A 154 -11.81 28.00 19.74
CA LEU A 154 -12.09 29.09 18.81
C LEU A 154 -13.15 30.04 19.34
N TYR A 155 -14.23 29.49 19.89
CA TYR A 155 -15.30 30.29 20.49
C TYR A 155 -14.79 31.06 21.72
N PHE A 156 -14.09 30.38 22.62
CA PHE A 156 -13.54 30.99 23.83
C PHE A 156 -12.59 32.16 23.51
N ASP A 157 -11.69 31.96 22.54
CA ASP A 157 -10.74 32.97 22.09
C ASP A 157 -11.46 34.17 21.43
N ALA A 158 -12.43 33.91 20.53
CA ALA A 158 -13.16 34.94 19.81
C ALA A 158 -14.07 35.79 20.72
N THR A 159 -14.63 35.19 21.78
CA THR A 159 -15.55 35.84 22.72
C THR A 159 -14.87 36.34 24.01
N ARG A 160 -13.54 36.19 24.11
CA ARG A 160 -12.74 36.57 25.28
C ARG A 160 -13.21 35.88 26.57
N GLY A 161 -13.50 34.59 26.48
CA GLY A 161 -13.68 33.71 27.63
C GLY A 161 -15.07 33.11 27.81
N GLN A 162 -16.01 33.29 26.87
CA GLN A 162 -17.31 32.64 26.95
C GLN A 162 -17.21 31.17 26.50
N VAL A 163 -18.11 30.34 27.03
CA VAL A 163 -18.19 28.92 26.69
C VAL A 163 -19.41 28.70 25.78
N VAL A 164 -19.24 27.89 24.74
CA VAL A 164 -20.33 27.47 23.85
C VAL A 164 -20.91 26.13 24.32
N CYS A 165 -22.23 26.04 24.39
CA CYS A 165 -22.89 24.81 24.82
C CYS A 165 -22.73 23.67 23.80
N GLN A 166 -22.88 22.43 24.26
CA GLN A 166 -22.62 21.24 23.46
C GLN A 166 -23.54 21.11 22.24
N ASP A 167 -24.80 21.51 22.36
CA ASP A 167 -25.80 21.38 21.29
C ASP A 167 -25.45 22.27 20.08
N ILE A 168 -24.99 23.50 20.36
CA ILE A 168 -24.53 24.43 19.32
C ILE A 168 -23.30 23.89 18.60
N GLN A 169 -22.34 23.29 19.32
CA GLN A 169 -21.18 22.65 18.68
C GLN A 169 -21.61 21.52 17.74
N ASN A 170 -22.57 20.68 18.16
CA ASN A 170 -23.06 19.58 17.34
C ASN A 170 -23.80 20.10 16.08
N ASP A 171 -24.57 21.19 16.20
CA ASP A 171 -25.23 21.83 15.06
C ASP A 171 -24.23 22.39 14.04
N VAL A 172 -23.16 23.04 14.51
CA VAL A 172 -22.08 23.53 13.64
C VAL A 172 -21.35 22.36 12.97
N ILE A 173 -21.02 21.30 13.71
CA ILE A 173 -20.43 20.08 13.16
C ILE A 173 -21.33 19.49 12.07
N ARG A 174 -22.65 19.44 12.27
CA ARG A 174 -23.61 18.94 11.28
C ARG A 174 -23.60 19.76 10.00
N ILE A 175 -23.59 21.10 10.11
CA ILE A 175 -23.53 22.00 8.94
C ILE A 175 -22.20 21.82 8.19
N LEU A 176 -21.07 21.83 8.89
CA LEU A 176 -19.75 21.67 8.27
C LEU A 176 -19.59 20.28 7.63
N THR A 177 -20.14 19.25 8.25
CA THR A 177 -20.19 17.89 7.68
C THR A 177 -20.98 17.89 6.38
N ALA A 178 -22.18 18.47 6.35
CA ALA A 178 -22.99 18.54 5.15
C ALA A 178 -22.24 19.26 4.01
N ARG A 179 -21.57 20.38 4.31
CA ARG A 179 -20.77 21.10 3.32
C ARG A 179 -19.60 20.28 2.81
N ALA A 180 -18.85 19.63 3.70
CA ALA A 180 -17.74 18.77 3.32
C ALA A 180 -18.18 17.61 2.40
N LEU A 181 -19.35 17.00 2.66
CA LEU A 181 -19.86 15.86 1.89
C LEU A 181 -20.55 16.24 0.57
N PHE A 182 -21.30 17.36 0.54
CA PHE A 182 -22.14 17.72 -0.60
C PHE A 182 -21.57 18.86 -1.45
N GLU A 183 -20.69 19.69 -0.91
CA GLU A 183 -20.04 20.82 -1.61
C GLU A 183 -18.53 20.61 -1.78
N GLY A 184 -17.91 19.84 -0.88
CA GLY A 184 -16.48 19.57 -0.85
C GLY A 184 -16.01 18.64 -1.96
N GLN A 185 -14.73 18.78 -2.33
CA GLN A 185 -14.07 17.83 -3.23
C GLN A 185 -13.60 16.60 -2.46
N THR A 186 -13.40 15.47 -3.15
CA THR A 186 -12.64 14.35 -2.59
C THR A 186 -11.15 14.65 -2.65
N LYS A 187 -10.41 14.43 -1.56
CA LYS A 187 -8.95 14.54 -1.51
C LYS A 187 -8.34 13.35 -0.81
N ASP A 188 -7.20 12.90 -1.31
CA ASP A 188 -6.47 11.80 -0.71
C ASP A 188 -5.66 12.28 0.50
N LEU A 189 -5.82 11.57 1.62
CA LEU A 189 -5.03 11.75 2.83
C LEU A 189 -3.90 10.72 2.90
N ASN A 190 -2.70 11.21 3.20
CA ASN A 190 -1.48 10.42 3.35
C ASN A 190 -1.07 10.32 4.83
N LEU A 191 -0.38 9.24 5.22
CA LEU A 191 0.05 9.06 6.62
C LEU A 191 1.45 9.58 6.90
N ARG A 192 2.38 9.36 5.97
CA ARG A 192 3.81 9.65 6.18
C ARG A 192 4.52 10.10 4.93
N VAL A 193 4.27 9.44 3.80
CA VAL A 193 4.91 9.73 2.51
C VAL A 193 3.83 9.96 1.46
N ALA A 194 4.04 10.93 0.57
CA ALA A 194 3.10 11.26 -0.49
C ALA A 194 3.83 11.71 -1.77
N TRP A 195 3.25 11.39 -2.93
CA TRP A 195 3.64 12.05 -4.17
C TRP A 195 3.12 13.50 -4.18
N ALA A 196 3.89 14.40 -4.78
CA ALA A 196 3.53 15.78 -5.04
C ALA A 196 3.84 16.14 -6.50
N LYS A 197 3.27 17.26 -6.97
CA LYS A 197 3.42 17.77 -8.35
C LYS A 197 3.35 16.68 -9.42
N GLN A 198 2.21 15.97 -9.49
CA GLN A 198 1.98 14.92 -10.49
C GLN A 198 3.03 13.80 -10.48
N ASN A 199 3.47 13.39 -9.28
CA ASN A 199 4.43 12.31 -9.04
C ASN A 199 5.87 12.62 -9.46
N GLU A 200 6.25 13.90 -9.47
CA GLU A 200 7.62 14.34 -9.73
C GLU A 200 8.44 14.56 -8.44
N GLU A 201 7.76 14.76 -7.32
CA GLU A 201 8.38 15.06 -6.02
C GLU A 201 7.79 14.18 -4.93
N ILE A 202 8.59 13.91 -3.89
CA ILE A 202 8.16 13.15 -2.72
C ILE A 202 8.14 14.07 -1.51
N HIS A 203 7.03 14.06 -0.77
CA HIS A 203 6.91 14.71 0.53
C HIS A 203 6.90 13.67 1.65
N TYR A 204 7.77 13.84 2.63
CA TYR A 204 7.82 13.04 3.86
C TYR A 204 7.41 13.88 5.06
N ASP A 205 6.30 13.54 5.71
CA ASP A 205 5.79 14.27 6.88
C ASP A 205 6.71 14.04 8.11
N LEU A 206 7.25 15.13 8.66
CA LEU A 206 8.07 15.08 9.87
C LEU A 206 7.22 14.90 11.13
N THR A 207 5.88 15.01 11.02
CA THR A 207 4.93 14.85 12.13
C THR A 207 5.25 15.74 13.34
N ASP A 208 5.97 16.84 13.11
CA ASP A 208 6.32 17.81 14.13
C ASP A 208 5.19 18.80 14.38
N SER A 209 5.30 19.55 15.48
CA SER A 209 4.29 20.53 15.89
C SER A 209 4.15 21.72 14.93
N LYS A 210 5.08 21.88 13.98
CA LYS A 210 5.06 22.96 12.97
C LYS A 210 4.48 22.50 11.63
N TRP A 211 4.02 21.25 11.56
CA TRP A 211 3.49 20.63 10.35
C TRP A 211 4.45 20.69 9.14
N ARG A 212 5.76 20.54 9.39
CA ARG A 212 6.75 20.55 8.30
C ARG A 212 6.86 19.20 7.62
N CYS A 213 7.28 19.20 6.36
CA CYS A 213 7.67 17.99 5.63
C CYS A 213 9.05 18.16 4.98
N VAL A 214 9.70 17.05 4.69
CA VAL A 214 10.85 17.01 3.79
C VAL A 214 10.33 16.89 2.37
N GLN A 215 10.70 17.82 1.50
CA GLN A 215 10.47 17.75 0.06
C GLN A 215 11.71 17.20 -0.62
N VAL A 216 11.54 16.15 -1.41
CA VAL A 216 12.59 15.51 -2.21
C VAL A 216 12.25 15.67 -3.68
N THR A 217 13.20 16.23 -4.43
CA THR A 217 13.13 16.50 -5.88
C THR A 217 14.27 15.79 -6.60
N LYS A 218 14.37 15.93 -7.92
CA LYS A 218 15.55 15.43 -8.67
C LYS A 218 16.78 16.29 -8.42
N GLU A 219 16.63 17.50 -7.90
CA GLU A 219 17.72 18.46 -7.71
C GLU A 219 18.29 18.41 -6.29
N GLY A 220 17.48 18.00 -5.32
CA GLY A 220 17.85 17.97 -3.91
C GLY A 220 16.66 17.79 -3.00
N TRP A 221 16.88 17.91 -1.68
CA TRP A 221 15.81 17.90 -0.69
C TRP A 221 15.94 19.06 0.30
N SER A 222 14.80 19.47 0.88
CA SER A 222 14.74 20.53 1.88
C SER A 222 13.54 20.36 2.81
N ILE A 223 13.60 20.97 4.00
CA ILE A 223 12.45 21.00 4.92
C ILE A 223 11.58 22.21 4.59
N ILE A 224 10.31 21.97 4.29
CA ILE A 224 9.33 22.99 3.92
C ILE A 224 8.10 22.96 4.85
N PRO A 225 7.35 24.06 4.97
CA PRO A 225 6.03 24.05 5.62
C PRO A 225 5.03 23.12 4.89
N HIS A 226 3.99 22.69 5.59
CA HIS A 226 2.90 21.90 5.00
C HIS A 226 2.35 22.55 3.73
N GLN A 227 2.28 21.79 2.64
CA GLN A 227 1.84 22.31 1.35
C GLN A 227 0.31 22.28 1.20
N LYS A 228 -0.20 23.03 0.23
CA LYS A 228 -1.65 23.11 -0.01
C LYS A 228 -2.23 21.83 -0.59
N ASP A 229 -1.50 21.20 -1.50
CA ASP A 229 -2.02 20.10 -2.33
C ASP A 229 -1.56 18.71 -1.88
N THR A 230 -0.66 18.61 -0.88
CA THR A 230 -0.24 17.34 -0.29
C THR A 230 -0.74 17.25 1.13
N LEU A 231 -1.81 16.48 1.33
CA LEU A 231 -2.54 16.42 2.59
C LEU A 231 -2.10 15.20 3.42
N PHE A 232 -1.75 15.45 4.69
CA PHE A 232 -1.35 14.42 5.66
C PHE A 232 -2.36 14.31 6.81
N THR A 233 -2.65 13.09 7.23
CA THR A 233 -3.44 12.80 8.42
C THR A 233 -2.56 12.12 9.47
N ARG A 234 -2.75 12.52 10.73
CA ARG A 234 -1.91 12.10 11.86
C ARG A 234 -2.80 11.50 12.94
N PHE A 235 -2.46 10.29 13.38
CA PHE A 235 -3.11 9.56 14.46
C PHE A 235 -2.16 9.45 15.67
N ASN A 236 -1.32 8.43 15.69
CA ASN A 236 -0.42 8.10 16.80
C ASN A 236 1.06 8.37 16.48
N GLN A 237 1.35 8.86 15.27
CA GLN A 237 2.71 9.18 14.82
C GLN A 237 3.37 10.15 15.80
N LYS A 238 4.63 9.87 16.15
CA LYS A 238 5.53 10.78 16.86
C LYS A 238 6.26 11.64 15.85
N ALA A 239 6.70 12.82 16.27
CA ALA A 239 7.59 13.66 15.49
C ALA A 239 8.88 12.90 15.12
N GLN A 240 9.31 13.04 13.88
CA GLN A 240 10.58 12.54 13.39
C GLN A 240 11.72 13.48 13.78
N VAL A 241 12.96 12.97 13.89
CA VAL A 241 14.14 13.82 14.02
C VAL A 241 14.39 14.61 12.75
N GLN A 242 15.06 15.76 12.88
CA GLN A 242 15.46 16.52 11.70
C GLN A 242 16.58 15.76 10.96
N PRO A 243 16.42 15.48 9.66
CA PRO A 243 17.47 14.86 8.86
C PRO A 243 18.70 15.75 8.81
N ASP A 244 19.88 15.13 8.88
CA ASP A 244 21.17 15.81 8.90
C ASP A 244 21.86 15.67 7.54
N HIS A 245 22.34 16.78 6.97
CA HIS A 245 23.14 16.74 5.74
C HIS A 245 24.58 16.27 6.00
N ASP A 246 25.07 16.33 7.24
CA ASP A 246 26.42 15.91 7.61
C ASP A 246 26.43 14.48 8.16
N TYR A 247 26.79 13.53 7.30
CA TYR A 247 26.91 12.13 7.66
C TYR A 247 28.11 11.49 6.97
N PRO A 248 28.73 10.46 7.57
CA PRO A 248 29.79 9.72 6.91
C PRO A 248 29.21 8.80 5.82
N ASN A 249 29.96 8.58 4.73
CA ASN A 249 29.50 7.77 3.60
C ASN A 249 29.09 6.33 3.98
N ASP A 250 29.63 5.81 5.08
CA ASP A 250 29.37 4.46 5.62
C ASP A 250 28.26 4.45 6.69
N ILE A 251 27.46 5.52 6.85
CA ILE A 251 26.48 5.62 7.94
C ILE A 251 25.44 4.48 7.92
N PHE A 252 24.98 4.09 6.73
CA PHE A 252 24.04 2.98 6.59
C PHE A 252 24.73 1.65 6.92
N ASP A 253 26.00 1.51 6.53
CA ASP A 253 26.79 0.33 6.86
C ASP A 253 27.02 0.18 8.37
N LYS A 254 27.30 1.28 9.07
CA LYS A 254 27.38 1.33 10.54
C LYS A 254 26.06 0.93 11.23
N PHE A 255 24.93 1.33 10.66
CA PHE A 255 23.62 0.90 11.15
C PHE A 255 23.42 -0.61 11.00
N LEU A 256 23.82 -1.19 9.86
CA LEU A 256 23.75 -2.64 9.65
C LEU A 256 24.73 -3.41 10.55
N ASP A 257 25.91 -2.84 10.82
CA ASP A 257 26.88 -3.41 11.75
C ASP A 257 26.34 -3.40 13.19
N LEU A 258 25.67 -2.32 13.62
CA LEU A 258 24.97 -2.24 14.90
C LEU A 258 23.94 -3.38 15.04
N MET A 259 23.31 -3.76 13.93
CA MET A 259 22.32 -4.85 13.84
C MET A 259 22.93 -6.23 13.55
N HIS A 260 24.26 -6.34 13.48
CA HIS A 260 25.00 -7.57 13.19
C HIS A 260 24.66 -8.21 11.83
N ILE A 261 24.33 -7.41 10.82
CA ILE A 261 24.02 -7.87 9.47
C ILE A 261 25.28 -7.77 8.61
N TYR A 262 26.12 -8.81 8.61
CA TYR A 262 27.40 -8.83 7.88
C TYR A 262 27.33 -9.48 6.50
N ASP A 263 26.32 -10.32 6.26
CA ASP A 263 26.13 -10.99 4.98
C ASP A 263 25.86 -9.97 3.84
N PRO A 264 26.67 -9.95 2.77
CA PRO A 264 26.54 -8.94 1.70
C PRO A 264 25.16 -8.92 1.04
N GLU A 265 24.55 -10.08 0.78
CA GLU A 265 23.23 -10.16 0.14
C GLU A 265 22.15 -9.54 1.04
N ARG A 266 22.13 -9.90 2.33
CA ARG A 266 21.20 -9.33 3.33
C ARG A 266 21.40 -7.84 3.51
N ARG A 267 22.65 -7.33 3.43
CA ARG A 267 22.93 -5.89 3.50
C ARG A 267 22.31 -5.13 2.33
N ILE A 268 22.44 -5.65 1.11
CA ILE A 268 21.81 -5.07 -0.08
C ILE A 268 20.29 -5.09 0.07
N MET A 269 19.72 -6.23 0.45
CA MET A 269 18.28 -6.39 0.62
C MET A 269 17.71 -5.40 1.66
N ASN A 270 18.35 -5.27 2.82
CA ASN A 270 17.91 -4.35 3.87
C ASN A 270 18.04 -2.87 3.46
N LYS A 271 19.14 -2.48 2.79
CA LYS A 271 19.30 -1.11 2.26
C LYS A 271 18.19 -0.78 1.27
N VAL A 272 17.99 -1.65 0.28
CA VAL A 272 16.98 -1.47 -0.76
C VAL A 272 15.58 -1.40 -0.17
N TRP A 273 15.22 -2.34 0.70
CA TRP A 273 13.89 -2.38 1.28
C TRP A 273 13.61 -1.13 2.11
N ILE A 274 14.50 -0.74 3.04
CA ILE A 274 14.31 0.45 3.90
C ILE A 274 14.14 1.72 3.06
N ILE A 275 14.99 1.92 2.05
CA ILE A 275 14.92 3.12 1.19
C ILE A 275 13.65 3.09 0.34
N SER A 276 13.23 1.92 -0.15
CA SER A 276 12.03 1.79 -0.98
C SER A 276 10.76 2.23 -0.25
N VAL A 277 10.72 2.11 1.08
CA VAL A 277 9.59 2.55 1.91
C VAL A 277 9.45 4.09 1.94
N PHE A 278 10.44 4.85 1.49
CA PHE A 278 10.28 6.31 1.31
C PHE A 278 9.67 6.69 -0.05
N ILE A 279 9.32 5.70 -0.89
CA ILE A 279 8.67 5.91 -2.18
C ILE A 279 7.17 5.60 -2.03
N PRO A 280 6.26 6.55 -2.34
CA PRO A 280 4.84 6.36 -2.16
C PRO A 280 4.15 5.55 -3.27
N GLU A 281 2.98 4.99 -2.95
CA GLU A 281 1.96 4.50 -3.89
C GLU A 281 2.29 3.32 -4.83
N PHE A 282 3.32 2.52 -4.56
CA PHE A 282 3.53 1.23 -5.22
C PHE A 282 3.45 0.05 -4.23
N PRO A 283 3.27 -1.20 -4.69
CA PRO A 283 3.27 -2.36 -3.81
C PRO A 283 4.67 -2.68 -3.29
N HIS A 284 4.91 -2.43 -2.00
CA HIS A 284 6.11 -2.90 -1.30
C HIS A 284 6.02 -4.39 -0.98
N THR A 285 7.18 -5.06 -0.95
CA THR A 285 7.26 -6.43 -0.44
C THR A 285 7.04 -6.47 1.07
N ILE A 286 6.47 -7.57 1.55
CA ILE A 286 6.34 -7.85 2.99
C ILE A 286 7.72 -8.20 3.54
N ASP A 287 8.12 -7.58 4.63
CA ASP A 287 9.45 -7.76 5.23
C ASP A 287 9.41 -8.77 6.38
N ILE A 288 9.80 -10.01 6.09
CA ILE A 288 9.75 -11.13 7.04
C ILE A 288 11.11 -11.34 7.68
N HIS A 289 11.18 -11.22 9.01
CA HIS A 289 12.39 -11.44 9.79
C HIS A 289 12.27 -12.67 10.69
N LEU A 290 13.13 -13.65 10.49
CA LEU A 290 13.11 -14.93 11.19
C LEU A 290 14.41 -15.16 11.96
N GLY A 291 14.39 -16.09 12.91
CA GLY A 291 15.59 -16.48 13.64
C GLY A 291 15.35 -16.70 15.13
N GLU A 292 16.33 -17.28 15.80
CA GLU A 292 16.21 -17.62 17.22
C GLU A 292 15.98 -16.40 18.12
N LYS A 293 15.54 -16.63 19.36
CA LYS A 293 15.52 -15.57 20.38
C LYS A 293 16.94 -15.02 20.60
N GLY A 294 17.07 -13.71 20.71
CA GLY A 294 18.36 -13.04 20.89
C GLY A 294 19.15 -12.80 19.58
N SER A 295 18.46 -12.72 18.45
CA SER A 295 19.03 -12.46 17.12
C SER A 295 18.84 -11.01 16.61
N LEU A 296 18.51 -10.06 17.49
CA LEU A 296 18.24 -8.64 17.17
C LEU A 296 17.06 -8.33 16.23
N LYS A 297 16.33 -9.31 15.69
CA LYS A 297 15.18 -9.08 14.78
C LYS A 297 14.16 -8.05 15.29
N SER A 298 13.73 -8.13 16.56
CA SER A 298 12.79 -7.16 17.16
C SER A 298 13.42 -5.77 17.26
N THR A 299 14.71 -5.68 17.59
CA THR A 299 15.45 -4.41 17.66
C THR A 299 15.51 -3.75 16.30
N LEU A 300 15.88 -4.48 15.24
CA LEU A 300 15.87 -3.97 13.88
C LEU A 300 14.48 -3.50 13.46
N CYS A 301 13.43 -4.27 13.74
CA CYS A 301 12.05 -3.87 13.44
C CYS A 301 11.68 -2.54 14.13
N ARG A 302 12.01 -2.37 15.41
CA ARG A 302 11.78 -1.09 16.12
C ARG A 302 12.57 0.05 15.49
N TYR A 303 13.82 -0.17 15.11
CA TYR A 303 14.65 0.85 14.48
C TYR A 303 14.17 1.21 13.08
N LYS A 304 13.72 0.24 12.27
CA LYS A 304 13.01 0.49 11.01
C LYS A 304 11.77 1.36 11.25
N LYS A 305 10.94 1.03 12.25
CA LYS A 305 9.78 1.86 12.63
C LYS A 305 10.18 3.27 13.03
N ARG A 306 11.16 3.46 13.93
CA ARG A 306 11.64 4.78 14.36
C ARG A 306 12.26 5.59 13.22
N LEU A 307 12.96 4.94 12.29
CA LEU A 307 13.61 5.57 11.15
C LEU A 307 12.59 6.02 10.09
N ILE A 308 11.56 5.22 9.84
CA ILE A 308 10.61 5.44 8.74
C ILE A 308 9.34 6.13 9.22
N ASP A 309 8.68 5.57 10.22
CA ASP A 309 7.36 5.98 10.69
C ASP A 309 7.26 5.93 12.22
N PRO A 310 8.01 6.79 12.94
CA PRO A 310 7.99 6.79 14.40
C PRO A 310 6.57 6.98 14.94
N ASP A 311 6.19 6.12 15.88
CA ASP A 311 4.85 6.05 16.46
C ASP A 311 4.93 5.83 17.98
N LYS A 312 3.82 6.08 18.69
CA LYS A 312 3.64 5.68 20.09
C LYS A 312 3.75 4.18 20.27
N ILE A 313 3.22 3.39 19.33
CA ILE A 313 3.30 1.94 19.32
C ILE A 313 4.28 1.51 18.23
N GLU A 314 5.43 0.97 18.61
CA GLU A 314 6.51 0.66 17.66
C GLU A 314 6.27 -0.66 16.93
N LEU A 315 5.77 -1.66 17.64
CA LEU A 315 5.47 -2.99 17.12
C LEU A 315 4.06 -3.41 17.51
N LEU A 316 3.34 -4.04 16.58
CA LEU A 316 1.94 -4.41 16.69
C LEU A 316 1.81 -5.91 17.01
N THR A 317 0.67 -6.26 17.61
CA THR A 317 0.20 -7.64 17.73
C THR A 317 -0.93 -7.88 16.74
N ILE A 318 -0.95 -9.07 16.11
CA ILE A 318 -2.03 -9.45 15.20
C ILE A 318 -3.35 -9.50 15.99
N PRO A 319 -4.38 -8.74 15.59
CA PRO A 319 -5.65 -8.73 16.30
C PRO A 319 -6.46 -9.98 16.01
N LYS A 320 -7.50 -10.21 16.81
CA LYS A 320 -8.36 -11.39 16.66
C LYS A 320 -9.29 -11.28 15.45
N ASP A 321 -9.73 -10.06 15.14
CA ASP A 321 -10.66 -9.79 14.06
C ASP A 321 -10.07 -8.88 12.98
N LYS A 322 -10.64 -9.02 11.77
CA LYS A 322 -10.23 -8.30 10.59
C LYS A 322 -10.48 -6.80 10.68
N SER A 323 -11.51 -6.35 11.40
CA SER A 323 -11.86 -4.92 11.49
C SER A 323 -10.85 -4.13 12.30
N GLU A 324 -10.32 -4.73 13.37
CA GLU A 324 -9.21 -4.19 14.15
C GLU A 324 -7.90 -4.18 13.33
N PHE A 325 -7.64 -5.22 12.53
CA PHE A 325 -6.47 -5.25 11.61
C PHE A 325 -6.53 -4.10 10.60
N VAL A 326 -7.69 -3.91 9.97
CA VAL A 326 -7.93 -2.79 9.04
C VAL A 326 -7.71 -1.44 9.74
N GLN A 327 -8.13 -1.30 11.00
CA GLN A 327 -7.90 -0.08 11.77
C GLN A 327 -6.42 0.17 12.08
N GLN A 328 -5.67 -0.86 12.45
CA GLN A 328 -4.23 -0.76 12.67
C GLN A 328 -3.53 -0.26 11.40
N LEU A 329 -3.89 -0.83 10.23
CA LEU A 329 -3.36 -0.40 8.93
C LEU A 329 -3.81 0.99 8.52
N TYR A 330 -5.05 1.38 8.83
CA TYR A 330 -5.53 2.73 8.57
C TYR A 330 -4.72 3.79 9.34
N HIS A 331 -4.26 3.47 10.55
CA HIS A 331 -3.50 4.40 11.40
C HIS A 331 -1.97 4.36 11.23
N ASN A 332 -1.40 3.33 10.61
CA ASN A 332 0.05 3.13 10.49
C ASN A 332 0.48 3.14 9.04
N TYR A 333 1.53 3.89 8.69
CA TYR A 333 2.13 3.83 7.36
C TYR A 333 2.94 2.54 7.19
N LEU A 334 3.79 2.27 8.20
CA LEU A 334 4.54 1.03 8.35
C LEU A 334 3.98 0.24 9.55
N ALA A 335 3.38 -0.91 9.28
CA ALA A 335 2.83 -1.80 10.29
C ALA A 335 3.72 -3.03 10.46
N ILE A 336 4.37 -3.17 11.63
CA ILE A 336 5.24 -4.32 11.91
C ILE A 336 4.63 -5.19 12.99
N TYR A 337 4.41 -6.46 12.69
CA TYR A 337 3.83 -7.44 13.60
C TYR A 337 4.91 -8.29 14.28
N GLU A 338 4.95 -8.27 15.61
CA GLU A 338 6.02 -8.88 16.41
C GLU A 338 5.63 -10.25 17.00
N ASN A 339 6.65 -11.12 17.10
CA ASN A 339 6.62 -12.41 17.79
C ASN A 339 5.44 -13.26 17.32
N VAL A 340 5.24 -13.27 16.01
CA VAL A 340 4.15 -14.01 15.39
C VAL A 340 4.48 -15.49 15.43
N ARG A 341 3.63 -16.25 16.11
CA ARG A 341 3.72 -17.72 16.23
C ARG A 341 2.62 -18.44 15.49
N HIS A 342 1.45 -17.80 15.45
CA HIS A 342 0.26 -18.31 14.78
C HIS A 342 -0.44 -17.12 14.14
N ILE A 343 -1.03 -17.36 12.97
CA ILE A 343 -1.83 -16.38 12.25
C ILE A 343 -3.27 -16.87 12.15
N PRO A 344 -4.27 -15.98 12.22
CA PRO A 344 -5.64 -16.35 11.92
C PRO A 344 -5.78 -16.68 10.42
N PRO A 345 -6.75 -17.54 10.01
CA PRO A 345 -6.86 -18.01 8.62
C PRO A 345 -7.02 -16.90 7.57
N TRP A 346 -7.51 -15.72 7.96
CA TRP A 346 -7.71 -14.58 7.07
C TRP A 346 -6.43 -13.75 6.85
N PHE A 347 -5.41 -13.88 7.71
CA PHE A 347 -4.31 -12.91 7.79
C PHE A 347 -3.48 -12.80 6.51
N SER A 348 -3.04 -13.93 5.94
CA SER A 348 -2.22 -13.94 4.72
C SER A 348 -2.92 -13.19 3.57
N ASP A 349 -4.20 -13.47 3.35
CA ASP A 349 -4.99 -12.82 2.31
C ASP A 349 -5.15 -11.31 2.56
N GLU A 350 -5.33 -10.89 3.82
CA GLU A 350 -5.49 -9.47 4.15
C GLU A 350 -4.17 -8.69 4.01
N VAL A 351 -3.04 -9.28 4.40
CA VAL A 351 -1.71 -8.67 4.20
C VAL A 351 -1.44 -8.50 2.70
N CYS A 352 -1.69 -9.52 1.88
CA CYS A 352 -1.56 -9.43 0.42
C CYS A 352 -2.40 -8.30 -0.20
N ARG A 353 -3.63 -8.12 0.27
CA ARG A 353 -4.48 -7.01 -0.17
C ARG A 353 -3.94 -5.65 0.27
N ALA A 354 -3.51 -5.56 1.52
CA ALA A 354 -3.00 -4.33 2.11
C ALA A 354 -1.72 -3.81 1.44
N ILE A 355 -0.83 -4.68 0.96
CA ILE A 355 0.38 -4.25 0.23
C ILE A 355 0.09 -3.86 -1.22
N THR A 356 -0.91 -4.48 -1.86
CA THR A 356 -1.23 -4.24 -3.28
C THR A 356 -2.22 -3.10 -3.50
N GLY A 357 -2.93 -2.68 -2.46
CA GLY A 357 -3.96 -1.64 -2.57
C GLY A 357 -5.36 -2.18 -2.86
N ALA A 358 -5.54 -3.50 -2.81
CA ALA A 358 -6.85 -4.11 -3.03
C ALA A 358 -7.81 -3.80 -1.87
N GLY A 359 -9.02 -3.38 -2.21
CA GLY A 359 -10.00 -2.88 -1.25
C GLY A 359 -10.42 -3.87 -0.18
N THR A 360 -10.56 -3.36 1.04
CA THR A 360 -11.09 -4.10 2.18
C THR A 360 -12.29 -3.36 2.75
N SER A 361 -13.46 -4.00 2.76
CA SER A 361 -14.65 -3.45 3.41
C SER A 361 -14.56 -3.57 4.93
N LYS A 362 -14.90 -2.49 5.63
CA LYS A 362 -15.14 -2.47 7.08
C LYS A 362 -16.58 -2.00 7.31
N ARG A 363 -17.33 -2.76 8.11
CA ARG A 363 -18.60 -2.30 8.67
C ARG A 363 -18.34 -1.20 9.68
N GLY A 364 -19.01 -0.05 9.54
CA GLY A 364 -18.97 1.01 10.55
C GLY A 364 -19.33 0.45 11.93
N LEU A 365 -18.45 0.59 12.92
CA LEU A 365 -18.80 0.29 14.30
C LEU A 365 -19.72 1.40 14.80
N TYR A 366 -20.98 1.07 15.08
CA TYR A 366 -22.00 1.93 15.72
C TYR A 366 -22.63 3.06 14.88
N THR A 367 -22.56 3.03 13.55
CA THR A 367 -23.34 3.94 12.69
C THR A 367 -23.74 3.24 11.39
N ASN A 368 -25.01 2.82 11.29
CA ASN A 368 -25.76 2.36 10.11
C ASN A 368 -25.15 1.21 9.27
N ASP A 369 -26.00 0.53 8.49
CA ASP A 369 -25.71 -0.63 7.64
C ASP A 369 -24.79 -0.32 6.43
N GLU A 370 -23.98 0.73 6.49
CA GLU A 370 -23.12 1.20 5.40
C GLU A 370 -21.70 0.64 5.56
N ASP A 371 -21.29 -0.16 4.57
CA ASP A 371 -19.94 -0.66 4.44
C ASP A 371 -19.01 0.44 3.89
N VAL A 372 -17.94 0.78 4.62
CA VAL A 372 -16.90 1.67 4.12
C VAL A 372 -15.79 0.83 3.50
N ILE A 373 -15.49 1.08 2.22
CA ILE A 373 -14.44 0.36 1.49
C ILE A 373 -13.12 1.12 1.65
N TYR A 374 -12.15 0.48 2.31
CA TYR A 374 -10.81 1.00 2.45
C TYR A 374 -9.89 0.42 1.37
N ASN A 375 -9.45 1.27 0.45
CA ASN A 375 -8.38 0.99 -0.50
C ASN A 375 -7.11 1.69 -0.01
N TYR A 376 -6.16 0.95 0.57
CA TYR A 376 -4.86 1.49 0.97
C TYR A 376 -3.72 0.57 0.58
N LYS A 377 -2.55 1.16 0.29
CA LYS A 377 -1.26 0.47 0.21
C LYS A 377 -0.48 0.73 1.49
N ARG A 378 0.00 -0.32 2.15
CA ARG A 378 0.76 -0.24 3.42
C ARG A 378 2.04 -1.04 3.36
N CYS A 379 3.06 -0.53 4.02
CA CYS A 379 4.29 -1.28 4.24
C CYS A 379 4.08 -2.19 5.45
N ILE A 380 4.36 -3.47 5.29
CA ILE A 380 4.11 -4.47 6.34
C ILE A 380 5.39 -5.25 6.62
N GLY A 381 5.72 -5.36 7.90
CA GLY A 381 6.76 -6.25 8.39
C GLY A 381 6.19 -7.31 9.32
N VAL A 382 6.78 -8.50 9.34
CA VAL A 382 6.44 -9.58 10.26
C VAL A 382 7.72 -10.15 10.84
N ASN A 383 7.76 -10.37 12.15
CA ASN A 383 8.86 -11.11 12.75
C ASN A 383 8.38 -12.29 13.59
N GLY A 384 9.22 -13.32 13.65
CA GLY A 384 8.92 -14.57 14.32
C GLY A 384 10.18 -15.40 14.56
N VAL A 385 10.02 -16.51 15.28
CA VAL A 385 11.09 -17.52 15.34
C VAL A 385 11.14 -18.31 14.05
N ASN A 386 9.97 -18.76 13.59
CA ASN A 386 9.78 -19.51 12.35
C ASN A 386 8.94 -18.70 11.37
N ASN A 387 9.01 -19.06 10.09
CA ASN A 387 8.10 -18.52 9.10
C ASN A 387 6.66 -18.99 9.38
N VAL A 388 5.74 -18.02 9.52
CA VAL A 388 4.31 -18.27 9.74
C VAL A 388 3.48 -17.95 8.49
N LEU A 389 4.05 -17.21 7.55
CA LEU A 389 3.42 -16.83 6.29
C LEU A 389 3.88 -17.82 5.21
N THR A 390 3.40 -19.06 5.28
CA THR A 390 3.89 -20.16 4.43
C THR A 390 3.10 -20.35 3.13
N GLU A 391 2.00 -19.61 2.95
CA GLU A 391 1.18 -19.72 1.74
C GLU A 391 1.93 -19.09 0.55
N SER A 392 1.93 -19.77 -0.60
CA SER A 392 2.67 -19.35 -1.80
C SER A 392 2.36 -17.91 -2.23
N ASP A 393 1.08 -17.54 -2.16
CA ASP A 393 0.61 -16.21 -2.54
C ASP A 393 1.29 -15.09 -1.72
N VAL A 394 1.45 -15.28 -0.41
CA VAL A 394 2.08 -14.28 0.45
C VAL A 394 3.62 -14.34 0.34
N LEU A 395 4.19 -15.52 0.20
CA LEU A 395 5.64 -15.70 0.01
C LEU A 395 6.14 -15.03 -1.27
N ASP A 396 5.46 -15.19 -2.40
CA ASP A 396 5.85 -14.54 -3.66
C ASP A 396 5.84 -12.99 -3.59
N ARG A 397 5.22 -12.42 -2.54
CA ARG A 397 5.19 -10.97 -2.28
C ARG A 397 6.04 -10.55 -1.07
N SER A 398 6.86 -11.45 -0.56
CA SER A 398 7.66 -11.25 0.64
C SER A 398 9.15 -11.24 0.31
N ILE A 399 9.93 -10.59 1.16
CA ILE A 399 11.36 -10.86 1.33
C ILE A 399 11.53 -11.56 2.68
N LEU A 400 12.38 -12.57 2.72
CA LEU A 400 12.65 -13.34 3.92
C LEU A 400 14.11 -13.16 4.34
N GLU A 401 14.30 -12.66 5.55
CA GLU A 401 15.60 -12.37 6.15
C GLU A 401 15.77 -13.21 7.43
N GLU A 402 16.74 -14.12 7.40
CA GLU A 402 17.10 -14.93 8.56
C GLU A 402 18.13 -14.19 9.42
N PHE A 403 18.01 -14.31 10.74
CA PHE A 403 18.90 -13.68 11.71
C PHE A 403 19.56 -14.72 12.59
N ASP A 404 20.89 -14.64 12.64
CA ASP A 404 21.71 -15.48 13.49
C ASP A 404 21.65 -15.02 14.94
N ARG A 405 21.75 -15.98 15.86
CA ARG A 405 21.75 -15.69 17.28
C ARG A 405 23.05 -15.02 17.70
N LEU A 406 22.95 -13.96 18.50
CA LEU A 406 24.13 -13.33 19.08
C LEU A 406 24.85 -14.26 20.06
N THR A 407 26.16 -14.35 19.88
CA THR A 407 27.07 -14.93 20.87
C THR A 407 27.04 -14.11 22.17
N PRO A 408 27.34 -14.70 23.35
CA PRO A 408 27.38 -13.96 24.61
C PRO A 408 28.26 -12.72 24.58
N GLU A 409 29.39 -12.77 23.87
CA GLU A 409 30.40 -11.70 23.80
C GLU A 409 29.93 -10.50 22.96
N GLN A 410 28.99 -10.73 22.04
CA GLN A 410 28.39 -9.71 21.20
C GLN A 410 27.23 -8.96 21.87
N ARG A 411 26.78 -9.42 23.05
CA ARG A 411 25.60 -8.82 23.72
C ARG A 411 25.97 -7.49 24.34
N ARG A 412 25.08 -6.52 24.14
CA ARG A 412 25.15 -5.18 24.70
C ARG A 412 23.85 -4.86 25.43
N GLU A 413 23.90 -3.93 26.38
CA GLU A 413 22.68 -3.41 26.99
C GLU A 413 21.86 -2.66 25.95
N GLU A 414 20.54 -2.81 26.01
CA GLU A 414 19.62 -2.19 25.06
C GLU A 414 19.72 -0.66 25.07
N ALA A 415 19.96 -0.06 26.24
CA ALA A 415 20.12 1.38 26.38
C ALA A 415 21.33 1.92 25.60
N ASP A 416 22.45 1.20 25.60
CA ASP A 416 23.66 1.61 24.87
C ASP A 416 23.44 1.52 23.35
N VAL A 417 22.77 0.47 22.89
CA VAL A 417 22.44 0.29 21.47
C VAL A 417 21.43 1.35 21.01
N ASP A 418 20.45 1.69 21.86
CA ASP A 418 19.48 2.76 21.60
C ASP A 418 20.16 4.12 21.48
N ILE A 419 21.14 4.44 22.35
CA ILE A 419 21.92 5.69 22.25
C ILE A 419 22.66 5.76 20.91
N ASP A 420 23.35 4.69 20.52
CA ASP A 420 24.08 4.63 19.24
C ASP A 420 23.12 4.86 18.06
N PHE A 421 21.97 4.19 18.05
CA PHE A 421 20.98 4.36 16.99
C PHE A 421 20.41 5.78 16.94
N GLU A 422 20.07 6.37 18.09
CA GLU A 422 19.51 7.72 18.14
C GLU A 422 20.49 8.79 17.65
N VAL A 423 21.80 8.60 17.86
CA VAL A 423 22.86 9.43 17.26
C VAL A 423 22.95 9.24 15.74
N MET A 424 22.75 8.02 15.24
CA MET A 424 22.78 7.72 13.81
C MET A 424 21.51 8.13 13.06
N ARG A 425 20.34 8.13 13.71
CA ARG A 425 19.02 8.32 13.07
C ARG A 425 18.92 9.58 12.18
N PRO A 426 19.29 10.80 12.63
CA PRO A 426 19.20 11.99 11.76
C PRO A 426 20.12 11.89 10.54
N LYS A 427 21.31 11.29 10.71
CA LYS A 427 22.29 11.06 9.65
C LYS A 427 21.83 10.01 8.65
N LEU A 428 21.19 8.95 9.11
CA LEU A 428 20.56 7.94 8.27
C LEU A 428 19.46 8.54 7.41
N LEU A 429 18.61 9.40 7.98
CA LEU A 429 17.56 10.09 7.21
C LEU A 429 18.16 10.99 6.13
N GLY A 430 19.17 11.78 6.45
CA GLY A 430 19.84 12.63 5.46
C GLY A 430 20.46 11.83 4.32
N TYR A 431 21.15 10.73 4.66
CA TYR A 431 21.67 9.77 3.68
C TYR A 431 20.55 9.20 2.79
N ILE A 432 19.44 8.75 3.39
CA ILE A 432 18.30 8.19 2.65
C ILE A 432 17.74 9.23 1.68
N PHE A 433 17.53 10.49 2.11
CA PHE A 433 17.00 11.51 1.23
C PHE A 433 17.95 11.88 0.09
N ASP A 434 19.27 11.88 0.32
CA ASP A 434 20.26 12.07 -0.75
C ASP A 434 20.28 10.90 -1.75
N ILE A 435 20.06 9.67 -1.29
CA ILE A 435 19.85 8.52 -2.18
C ILE A 435 18.53 8.68 -2.96
N MET A 436 17.45 9.13 -2.32
CA MET A 436 16.16 9.32 -2.97
C MET A 436 16.21 10.33 -4.12
N VAL A 437 16.96 11.44 -3.98
CA VAL A 437 17.21 12.41 -5.06
C VAL A 437 17.79 11.72 -6.29
N LYS A 438 18.85 10.92 -6.09
CA LYS A 438 19.52 10.18 -7.17
C LYS A 438 18.63 9.07 -7.75
N VAL A 439 17.83 8.41 -6.91
CA VAL A 439 16.85 7.40 -7.35
C VAL A 439 15.81 8.00 -8.29
N LEU A 440 15.28 9.20 -7.99
CA LEU A 440 14.36 9.91 -8.90
C LEU A 440 15.00 10.27 -10.25
N GLN A 441 16.31 10.49 -10.30
CA GLN A 441 17.06 10.73 -11.55
C GLN A 441 17.27 9.43 -12.35
N ILE A 442 17.62 8.33 -11.68
CA ILE A 442 17.99 7.06 -12.33
C ILE A 442 16.76 6.25 -12.74
N LYS A 443 15.65 6.30 -11.98
CA LYS A 443 14.48 5.44 -12.20
C LYS A 443 13.97 5.40 -13.66
N PRO A 444 13.90 6.49 -14.43
CA PRO A 444 13.46 6.45 -15.83
C PRO A 444 14.36 5.62 -16.76
N THR A 445 15.62 5.37 -16.37
CA THR A 445 16.60 4.61 -17.16
C THR A 445 16.54 3.10 -16.91
N VAL A 446 15.94 2.69 -15.78
CA VAL A 446 15.88 1.27 -15.38
C VAL A 446 14.84 0.54 -16.22
N LYS A 447 15.29 -0.48 -16.95
CA LYS A 447 14.44 -1.40 -17.72
C LYS A 447 14.83 -2.83 -17.39
N LEU A 448 13.90 -3.56 -16.79
CA LEU A 448 14.03 -4.99 -16.53
C LEU A 448 13.34 -5.77 -17.64
N THR A 449 14.00 -6.80 -18.16
CA THR A 449 13.46 -7.68 -19.21
C THR A 449 12.64 -8.82 -18.64
N ASP A 450 13.03 -9.30 -17.46
CA ASP A 450 12.28 -10.29 -16.68
C ASP A 450 11.77 -9.60 -15.41
N LEU A 451 10.47 -9.76 -15.13
CA LEU A 451 9.80 -9.08 -14.04
C LEU A 451 9.27 -10.11 -13.05
N PRO A 452 9.69 -10.04 -11.78
CA PRO A 452 9.09 -10.88 -10.75
C PRO A 452 7.67 -10.41 -10.46
N ARG A 453 6.95 -11.18 -9.65
CA ARG A 453 5.59 -10.87 -9.23
C ARG A 453 5.45 -9.44 -8.66
N MET A 454 6.43 -9.00 -7.88
CA MET A 454 6.52 -7.65 -7.34
C MET A 454 7.35 -6.74 -8.27
N ALA A 455 6.86 -6.56 -9.50
CA ALA A 455 7.56 -5.86 -10.58
C ALA A 455 7.97 -4.42 -10.22
N ASP A 456 7.08 -3.66 -9.57
CA ASP A 456 7.37 -2.28 -9.16
C ASP A 456 8.48 -2.23 -8.11
N PHE A 457 8.45 -3.14 -7.11
CA PHE A 457 9.50 -3.26 -6.11
C PHE A 457 10.84 -3.63 -6.76
N ALA A 458 10.86 -4.57 -7.70
CA ALA A 458 12.08 -4.92 -8.41
C ALA A 458 12.65 -3.74 -9.21
N ALA A 459 11.81 -2.99 -9.92
CA ALA A 459 12.25 -1.83 -10.70
C ALA A 459 12.76 -0.67 -9.83
N TRP A 460 12.10 -0.39 -8.71
CA TRP A 460 12.58 0.61 -7.74
C TRP A 460 13.81 0.13 -7.00
N GLY A 461 13.85 -1.15 -6.62
CA GLY A 461 14.98 -1.74 -5.92
C GLY A 461 16.26 -1.75 -6.76
N GLU A 462 16.15 -2.03 -8.06
CA GLU A 462 17.27 -1.90 -9.00
C GLU A 462 17.76 -0.44 -9.10
N ALA A 463 16.85 0.53 -9.16
CA ALA A 463 17.24 1.96 -9.18
C ALA A 463 17.95 2.36 -7.89
N ILE A 464 17.47 1.89 -6.73
CA ILE A 464 18.10 2.11 -5.42
C ILE A 464 19.48 1.44 -5.37
N ALA A 465 19.59 0.18 -5.79
CA ALA A 465 20.83 -0.57 -5.74
C ALA A 465 21.94 0.11 -6.58
N ARG A 466 21.64 0.50 -7.82
CA ARG A 466 22.60 1.26 -8.65
C ARG A 466 23.01 2.57 -8.02
N THR A 467 22.07 3.26 -7.36
CA THR A 467 22.35 4.52 -6.66
C THR A 467 23.26 4.33 -5.45
N LEU A 468 23.16 3.18 -4.78
CA LEU A 468 24.03 2.78 -3.69
C LEU A 468 25.42 2.31 -4.16
N GLY A 469 25.65 2.22 -5.48
CA GLY A 469 26.91 1.84 -6.09
C GLY A 469 27.06 0.35 -6.40
N TYR A 470 25.98 -0.43 -6.36
CA TYR A 470 26.00 -1.84 -6.77
C TYR A 470 25.95 -1.98 -8.30
N GLU A 471 26.48 -3.09 -8.80
CA GLU A 471 26.50 -3.34 -10.24
C GLU A 471 25.07 -3.56 -10.77
N PRO A 472 24.80 -3.22 -12.05
CA PRO A 472 23.51 -3.50 -12.68
C PRO A 472 23.07 -4.96 -12.47
N LEU A 473 21.81 -5.15 -12.07
CA LEU A 473 21.18 -6.46 -11.79
C LEU A 473 21.71 -7.23 -10.58
N GLU A 474 22.69 -6.72 -9.83
CA GLU A 474 23.20 -7.38 -8.63
C GLU A 474 22.09 -7.60 -7.59
N PHE A 475 21.31 -6.54 -7.30
CA PHE A 475 20.14 -6.65 -6.43
C PHE A 475 19.07 -7.59 -6.99
N ILE A 476 18.83 -7.56 -8.30
CA ILE A 476 17.83 -8.41 -8.95
C ILE A 476 18.19 -9.88 -8.78
N ASN A 477 19.45 -10.25 -8.98
CA ASN A 477 19.94 -11.62 -8.78
C ASN A 477 19.76 -12.06 -7.33
N ILE A 478 20.10 -11.20 -6.36
CA ILE A 478 19.88 -11.45 -4.93
C ILE A 478 18.38 -11.61 -4.63
N TYR A 479 17.52 -10.78 -5.24
CA TYR A 479 16.08 -10.84 -5.04
C TYR A 479 15.47 -12.13 -5.59
N TYR A 480 15.88 -12.57 -6.78
CA TYR A 480 15.47 -13.88 -7.33
C TYR A 480 16.00 -15.06 -6.50
N SER A 481 17.23 -14.98 -5.98
CA SER A 481 17.77 -15.96 -5.03
C SER A 481 16.91 -16.05 -3.76
N ASN A 482 16.47 -14.91 -3.23
CA ASN A 482 15.56 -14.84 -2.08
C ASN A 482 14.20 -15.49 -2.37
N ILE A 483 13.58 -15.17 -3.52
CA ILE A 483 12.32 -15.81 -3.98
C ILE A 483 12.50 -17.33 -4.13
N GLY A 484 13.60 -17.77 -4.75
CA GLY A 484 13.92 -19.19 -4.95
C GLY A 484 14.00 -19.95 -3.62
N ARG A 485 14.70 -19.39 -2.62
CA ARG A 485 14.80 -19.98 -1.27
C ARG A 485 13.43 -20.13 -0.60
N GLN A 486 12.58 -19.10 -0.67
CA GLN A 486 11.22 -19.14 -0.12
C GLN A 486 10.37 -20.23 -0.78
N ASN A 487 10.48 -20.36 -2.10
CA ASN A 487 9.76 -21.38 -2.87
C ASN A 487 10.20 -22.80 -2.48
N VAL A 488 11.51 -23.02 -2.26
CA VAL A 488 12.04 -24.31 -1.77
C VAL A 488 11.49 -24.65 -0.38
N GLU A 489 11.48 -23.71 0.58
CA GLU A 489 10.89 -23.92 1.92
C GLU A 489 9.39 -24.29 1.83
N ALA A 490 8.64 -23.60 0.98
CA ALA A 490 7.23 -23.91 0.75
C ALA A 490 7.01 -25.29 0.11
N ILE A 491 7.97 -25.76 -0.70
CA ILE A 491 7.95 -27.11 -1.26
C ILE A 491 8.25 -28.15 -0.18
N GLU A 492 9.26 -27.92 0.67
CA GLU A 492 9.66 -28.84 1.74
C GLU A 492 8.53 -29.05 2.78
N THR A 493 7.65 -28.08 2.97
CA THR A 493 6.51 -28.21 3.88
C THR A 493 5.25 -28.82 3.25
N ASN A 494 5.23 -28.98 1.92
CA ASN A 494 4.08 -29.50 1.18
C ASN A 494 4.34 -30.93 0.64
N PRO A 495 3.67 -31.97 1.20
CA PRO A 495 3.85 -33.36 0.76
C PRO A 495 3.65 -33.58 -0.74
N LEU A 496 2.69 -32.89 -1.36
CA LEU A 496 2.45 -33.01 -2.80
C LEU A 496 3.60 -32.40 -3.61
N ALA A 497 4.14 -31.26 -3.19
CA ALA A 497 5.26 -30.61 -3.86
C ALA A 497 6.53 -31.47 -3.77
N GLN A 498 6.83 -32.03 -2.59
CA GLN A 498 7.93 -32.98 -2.41
C GLN A 498 7.79 -34.21 -3.33
N ALA A 499 6.57 -34.76 -3.46
CA ALA A 499 6.35 -35.90 -4.34
C ALA A 499 6.54 -35.56 -5.82
N ILE A 500 6.23 -34.34 -6.24
CA ILE A 500 6.47 -33.87 -7.61
C ILE A 500 7.96 -33.68 -7.87
N ASP A 501 8.69 -33.12 -6.91
CA ASP A 501 10.16 -33.01 -6.98
C ASP A 501 10.80 -34.39 -7.17
N LYS A 502 10.50 -35.33 -6.27
CA LYS A 502 11.01 -36.71 -6.37
C LYS A 502 10.56 -37.42 -7.64
N PHE A 503 9.32 -37.21 -8.07
CA PHE A 503 8.81 -37.76 -9.32
C PHE A 503 9.59 -37.22 -10.53
N SER A 504 9.92 -35.93 -10.51
CA SER A 504 10.69 -35.28 -11.55
C SER A 504 12.13 -35.80 -11.60
N ASP A 505 12.80 -35.96 -10.45
CA ASP A 505 14.15 -36.54 -10.33
C ASP A 505 14.22 -37.98 -10.82
N MET A 506 13.25 -38.82 -10.42
CA MET A 506 13.20 -40.23 -10.84
C MET A 506 13.04 -40.41 -12.36
N ARG A 507 12.48 -39.41 -13.04
CA ARG A 507 12.29 -39.40 -14.50
C ARG A 507 13.44 -38.75 -15.26
N CYS A 508 14.39 -38.13 -14.55
CA CYS A 508 15.63 -37.62 -15.10
C CYS A 508 16.67 -38.74 -15.19
N GLU A 509 16.79 -39.38 -16.34
CA GLU A 509 17.92 -40.28 -16.62
C GLU A 509 19.24 -39.50 -16.67
N HIS A 510 20.32 -40.10 -16.17
CA HIS A 510 21.67 -39.52 -16.21
C HIS A 510 22.03 -39.12 -17.66
N GLY A 511 22.17 -37.81 -17.90
CA GLY A 511 22.61 -37.25 -19.19
C GLY A 511 21.53 -36.59 -20.07
N LYS A 512 20.28 -36.43 -19.60
CA LYS A 512 19.22 -35.69 -20.35
C LYS A 512 18.89 -34.33 -19.72
N SER A 513 18.85 -33.28 -20.53
CA SER A 513 18.63 -31.87 -20.11
C SER A 513 17.16 -31.47 -19.87
N SER A 514 16.20 -32.39 -20.00
CA SER A 514 14.79 -32.12 -19.67
C SER A 514 14.03 -33.39 -19.40
N CYS A 515 13.20 -33.39 -18.35
CA CYS A 515 12.45 -34.57 -17.90
C CYS A 515 10.96 -34.29 -18.11
N TYR A 516 10.32 -35.09 -18.97
CA TYR A 516 8.96 -34.85 -19.47
C TYR A 516 8.01 -35.98 -19.07
N TRP A 517 6.85 -35.62 -18.54
CA TRP A 517 5.73 -36.54 -18.32
C TRP A 517 4.41 -35.92 -18.78
N TYR A 518 3.57 -36.74 -19.41
CA TYR A 518 2.21 -36.37 -19.83
C TYR A 518 1.23 -37.52 -19.60
N GLY A 519 0.06 -37.22 -19.06
CA GLY A 519 -0.99 -38.21 -18.86
C GLY A 519 -2.25 -37.65 -18.23
N THR A 520 -3.24 -38.52 -17.99
CA THR A 520 -4.47 -38.11 -17.30
C THR A 520 -4.19 -37.78 -15.83
N THR A 521 -5.03 -36.92 -15.25
CA THR A 521 -4.93 -36.53 -13.83
C THR A 521 -4.98 -37.75 -12.89
N SER A 522 -5.75 -38.79 -13.26
CA SER A 522 -5.81 -40.04 -12.50
C SER A 522 -4.49 -40.80 -12.52
N LYS A 523 -3.86 -40.92 -13.70
CA LYS A 523 -2.54 -41.56 -13.84
C LYS A 523 -1.46 -40.76 -13.13
N ALA A 524 -1.51 -39.43 -13.19
CA ALA A 524 -0.59 -38.56 -12.46
C ALA A 524 -0.65 -38.85 -10.95
N LEU A 525 -1.86 -38.89 -10.39
CA LEU A 525 -2.07 -39.16 -8.97
C LEU A 525 -1.57 -40.56 -8.57
N GLU A 526 -1.81 -41.57 -9.41
CA GLU A 526 -1.31 -42.93 -9.18
C GLU A 526 0.22 -42.96 -9.05
N TYR A 527 0.94 -42.34 -9.98
CA TYR A 527 2.39 -42.25 -9.91
C TYR A 527 2.88 -41.45 -8.70
N LEU A 528 2.25 -40.32 -8.40
CA LEU A 528 2.61 -39.51 -7.24
C LEU A 528 2.40 -40.26 -5.92
N ASN A 529 1.35 -41.08 -5.80
CA ASN A 529 1.15 -41.96 -4.63
C ASN A 529 2.30 -42.97 -4.49
N GLN A 530 2.74 -43.58 -5.60
CA GLN A 530 3.85 -44.54 -5.58
C GLN A 530 5.15 -43.85 -5.13
N VAL A 531 5.46 -42.68 -5.69
CA VAL A 531 6.64 -41.90 -5.32
C VAL A 531 6.58 -41.47 -3.86
N ALA A 532 5.42 -41.01 -3.38
CA ALA A 532 5.26 -40.60 -1.99
C ALA A 532 5.50 -41.74 -1.01
N ILE A 533 4.93 -42.92 -1.27
CA ILE A 533 5.15 -44.11 -0.44
C ILE A 533 6.62 -44.52 -0.42
N GLN A 534 7.29 -44.51 -1.59
CA GLN A 534 8.70 -44.89 -1.71
C GLN A 534 9.64 -43.93 -0.96
N ASN A 535 9.27 -42.65 -0.86
CA ASN A 535 10.09 -41.62 -0.22
C ASN A 535 9.63 -41.27 1.21
N GLY A 536 8.71 -42.04 1.79
CA GLY A 536 8.21 -41.80 3.16
C GLY A 536 7.39 -40.52 3.32
N ILE A 537 6.81 -39.99 2.25
CA ILE A 537 5.98 -38.78 2.25
C ILE A 537 4.57 -39.13 2.74
N ASP A 538 4.04 -38.37 3.70
CA ASP A 538 2.74 -38.65 4.32
C ASP A 538 1.54 -38.33 3.39
N ILE A 539 1.00 -39.39 2.79
CA ILE A 539 -0.21 -39.35 1.95
C ILE A 539 -1.52 -39.20 2.73
N ASN A 540 -1.49 -39.30 4.06
CA ASN A 540 -2.68 -39.11 4.92
C ASN A 540 -2.87 -37.65 5.34
N SER A 541 -1.84 -36.83 5.15
CA SER A 541 -1.85 -35.40 5.45
C SER A 541 -3.02 -34.67 4.78
N LYS A 542 -3.46 -33.56 5.37
CA LYS A 542 -4.51 -32.70 4.77
C LYS A 542 -4.08 -32.15 3.40
N GLY A 543 -2.77 -31.95 3.22
CA GLY A 543 -2.17 -31.45 1.98
C GLY A 543 -2.21 -32.44 0.82
N TRP A 544 -2.36 -33.74 1.08
CA TRP A 544 -2.32 -34.77 0.04
C TRP A 544 -3.66 -34.91 -0.74
N PRO A 545 -3.63 -35.01 -2.09
CA PRO A 545 -4.83 -35.24 -2.90
C PRO A 545 -5.34 -36.68 -2.79
N LYS A 546 -6.56 -36.87 -2.27
CA LYS A 546 -7.19 -38.20 -2.13
C LYS A 546 -7.94 -38.70 -3.36
N ALA A 547 -8.13 -37.84 -4.37
CA ALA A 547 -8.78 -38.20 -5.63
C ALA A 547 -8.29 -37.29 -6.78
N PRO A 548 -8.45 -37.68 -8.07
CA PRO A 548 -7.89 -36.93 -9.20
C PRO A 548 -8.36 -35.46 -9.28
N HIS A 549 -9.64 -35.17 -9.01
CA HIS A 549 -10.14 -33.78 -9.03
C HIS A 549 -9.52 -32.91 -7.92
N TRP A 550 -9.07 -33.52 -6.81
CA TRP A 550 -8.36 -32.83 -5.74
C TRP A 550 -6.89 -32.55 -6.08
N LEU A 551 -6.28 -33.34 -6.96
CA LEU A 551 -4.90 -33.11 -7.42
C LEU A 551 -4.79 -31.76 -8.12
N THR A 552 -5.68 -31.48 -9.08
CA THR A 552 -5.72 -30.18 -9.78
C THR A 552 -5.90 -29.01 -8.81
N ARG A 553 -6.81 -29.14 -7.83
CA ARG A 553 -7.09 -28.09 -6.85
C ARG A 553 -5.93 -27.83 -5.90
N ARG A 554 -5.12 -28.85 -5.59
CA ARG A 554 -3.93 -28.76 -4.72
C ARG A 554 -2.65 -28.40 -5.46
N LEU A 555 -2.58 -28.68 -6.76
CA LEU A 555 -1.48 -28.25 -7.62
C LEU A 555 -1.51 -26.75 -7.86
N ARG A 556 -2.69 -26.18 -8.17
CA ARG A 556 -2.83 -24.77 -8.55
C ARG A 556 -2.12 -23.79 -7.61
N PRO A 557 -2.24 -23.90 -6.27
CA PRO A 557 -1.55 -23.00 -5.35
C PRO A 557 -0.03 -23.12 -5.36
N ILE A 558 0.55 -24.26 -5.78
CA ILE A 558 2.01 -24.51 -5.69
C ILE A 558 2.72 -24.48 -7.06
N LEU A 559 2.02 -24.12 -8.14
CA LEU A 559 2.60 -24.11 -9.50
C LEU A 559 3.76 -23.11 -9.63
N SER A 560 3.63 -21.90 -9.05
CA SER A 560 4.71 -20.91 -9.04
C SER A 560 5.91 -21.45 -8.29
N ASN A 561 5.71 -22.00 -7.08
CA ASN A 561 6.78 -22.55 -6.26
C ASN A 561 7.57 -23.65 -7.00
N LEU A 562 6.86 -24.57 -7.67
CA LEU A 562 7.49 -25.64 -8.45
C LEU A 562 8.31 -25.07 -9.63
N ARG A 563 7.79 -24.06 -10.31
CA ARG A 563 8.45 -23.43 -11.47
C ARG A 563 9.67 -22.61 -11.05
N GLU A 564 9.49 -21.72 -10.08
CA GLU A 564 10.50 -20.74 -9.65
C GLU A 564 11.53 -21.34 -8.69
N GLY A 565 11.11 -22.25 -7.80
CA GLY A 565 12.00 -22.92 -6.84
C GLY A 565 12.77 -24.10 -7.41
N LEU A 566 12.13 -24.94 -8.24
CA LEU A 566 12.72 -26.20 -8.74
C LEU A 566 12.85 -26.31 -10.27
N GLY A 567 12.40 -25.30 -11.03
CA GLY A 567 12.40 -25.37 -12.49
C GLY A 567 11.42 -26.41 -13.05
N ILE A 568 10.38 -26.75 -12.29
CA ILE A 568 9.37 -27.75 -12.68
C ILE A 568 8.11 -27.02 -13.17
N ASP A 569 7.89 -27.00 -14.48
CA ASP A 569 6.65 -26.48 -15.07
C ASP A 569 5.57 -27.57 -15.10
N VAL A 570 4.45 -27.30 -14.43
CA VAL A 570 3.29 -28.20 -14.41
C VAL A 570 2.12 -27.52 -15.12
N THR A 571 1.68 -28.10 -16.24
CA THR A 571 0.55 -27.58 -17.03
C THR A 571 -0.67 -28.50 -16.88
N ILE A 572 -1.84 -27.92 -16.68
CA ILE A 572 -3.11 -28.66 -16.57
C ILE A 572 -4.03 -28.24 -17.71
N SER A 573 -4.45 -29.20 -18.53
CA SER A 573 -5.24 -28.95 -19.75
C SER A 573 -6.38 -29.95 -19.92
N ILE A 574 -7.45 -29.52 -20.59
CA ILE A 574 -8.54 -30.40 -21.03
C ILE A 574 -8.50 -30.43 -22.56
N PRO A 575 -7.94 -31.48 -23.18
CA PRO A 575 -7.85 -31.57 -24.63
C PRO A 575 -9.23 -31.61 -25.28
N THR A 576 -9.41 -30.85 -26.37
CA THR A 576 -10.67 -30.80 -27.14
C THR A 576 -10.71 -31.84 -28.28
N SER A 577 -9.58 -32.51 -28.54
CA SER A 577 -9.38 -33.55 -29.57
C SER A 577 -8.37 -34.62 -29.08
N GLY A 578 -8.34 -35.78 -29.73
CA GLY A 578 -7.44 -36.91 -29.39
C GLY A 578 -8.02 -37.93 -28.40
N GLU A 579 -7.22 -38.94 -28.02
CA GLU A 579 -7.64 -40.07 -27.16
C GLU A 579 -8.08 -39.65 -25.75
N ASN A 580 -7.59 -38.51 -25.25
CA ASN A 580 -7.93 -37.96 -23.92
C ASN A 580 -8.95 -36.79 -24.01
N LYS A 581 -9.78 -36.74 -25.06
CA LYS A 581 -10.76 -35.67 -25.26
C LYS A 581 -11.68 -35.52 -24.04
N ASN A 582 -11.86 -34.29 -23.58
CA ASN A 582 -12.66 -33.91 -22.40
C ASN A 582 -12.16 -34.51 -21.07
N ILE A 583 -10.95 -35.05 -21.00
CA ILE A 583 -10.35 -35.59 -19.77
C ILE A 583 -9.22 -34.65 -19.32
N SER A 584 -9.21 -34.28 -18.04
CA SER A 584 -8.14 -33.45 -17.48
C SER A 584 -6.79 -34.18 -17.55
N THR A 585 -5.82 -33.54 -18.20
CA THR A 585 -4.45 -34.02 -18.40
C THR A 585 -3.47 -33.12 -17.67
N ILE A 586 -2.35 -33.71 -17.23
CA ILE A 586 -1.27 -33.01 -16.57
C ILE A 586 0.00 -33.24 -17.39
N ARG A 587 0.75 -32.17 -17.61
CA ARG A 587 2.13 -32.18 -18.13
C ARG A 587 3.06 -31.76 -17.00
N ILE A 588 4.13 -32.50 -16.76
CA ILE A 588 5.20 -32.14 -15.80
C ILE A 588 6.50 -32.08 -16.61
N LEU A 589 7.14 -30.92 -16.61
CA LEU A 589 8.40 -30.67 -17.31
C LEU A 589 9.41 -30.12 -16.30
N LYS A 590 10.43 -30.90 -15.96
CA LYS A 590 11.62 -30.36 -15.29
C LYS A 590 12.54 -29.81 -16.36
N VAL A 591 12.65 -28.49 -16.42
CA VAL A 591 13.62 -27.82 -17.27
C VAL A 591 14.95 -27.91 -16.50
N ALA A 592 15.95 -28.63 -17.02
CA ALA A 592 17.28 -28.54 -16.42
C ALA A 592 17.66 -27.06 -16.43
N GLN A 593 18.02 -26.53 -15.26
CA GLN A 593 18.23 -25.11 -15.03
C GLN A 593 18.98 -24.44 -16.20
N LEU A 594 18.24 -23.69 -17.01
CA LEU A 594 18.79 -22.67 -17.90
C LEU A 594 19.56 -21.60 -17.10
N ALA A 595 19.46 -21.59 -15.77
CA ALA A 595 20.30 -20.81 -14.87
C ALA A 595 21.80 -21.17 -14.99
N GLN A 596 22.17 -22.42 -15.26
CA GLN A 596 23.57 -22.79 -15.50
C GLN A 596 24.06 -22.42 -16.91
N LEU A 597 23.16 -22.37 -17.91
CA LEU A 597 23.51 -21.88 -19.26
C LEU A 597 23.68 -20.35 -19.27
N ALA A 598 22.88 -19.62 -18.49
CA ALA A 598 23.08 -18.17 -18.27
C ALA A 598 24.41 -17.87 -17.57
N GLN A 599 24.81 -18.72 -16.61
CA GLN A 599 26.10 -18.62 -15.92
C GLN A 599 27.29 -18.99 -16.82
N LEU A 600 27.09 -19.90 -17.78
CA LEU A 600 28.06 -20.18 -18.86
C LEU A 600 28.16 -19.01 -19.87
N ILE A 601 27.07 -18.29 -20.13
CA ILE A 601 27.04 -17.08 -20.98
C ILE A 601 27.74 -15.90 -20.29
N GLU A 602 27.58 -15.73 -18.97
CA GLU A 602 28.34 -14.75 -18.17
C GLU A 602 29.85 -15.05 -18.17
N ASN A 603 30.23 -16.33 -18.09
CA ASN A 603 31.63 -16.74 -18.22
C ASN A 603 32.20 -16.52 -19.63
N GLN A 604 31.35 -16.46 -20.67
CA GLN A 604 31.75 -16.19 -22.06
C GLN A 604 31.89 -14.68 -22.35
N ALA A 605 31.07 -13.83 -21.72
CA ALA A 605 31.24 -12.37 -21.76
C ALA A 605 32.57 -11.92 -21.08
N GLN A 606 33.02 -12.64 -20.05
CA GLN A 606 34.33 -12.41 -19.43
C GLN A 606 35.52 -12.84 -20.31
N ILE A 607 35.33 -13.80 -21.24
CA ILE A 607 36.34 -14.22 -22.22
C ILE A 607 36.45 -13.18 -23.34
N GLU A 608 35.32 -12.61 -23.80
CA GLU A 608 35.31 -11.53 -24.80
C GLU A 608 35.90 -10.20 -24.27
N GLU A 609 35.78 -9.92 -22.96
CA GLU A 609 36.45 -8.80 -22.30
C GLU A 609 37.97 -8.98 -22.17
N GLN A 610 38.46 -10.22 -22.06
CA GLN A 610 39.89 -10.53 -22.04
C GLN A 610 40.52 -10.42 -23.44
N ASP A 611 39.81 -10.83 -24.51
CA ASP A 611 40.26 -10.64 -25.89
C ASP A 611 40.18 -9.16 -26.33
N GLY A 612 39.21 -8.39 -25.83
CA GLY A 612 39.15 -6.93 -26.02
C GLY A 612 40.32 -6.17 -25.38
N LYS A 613 40.81 -6.63 -24.21
CA LYS A 613 42.01 -6.08 -23.55
C LYS A 613 43.31 -6.50 -24.23
N ALA A 614 43.36 -7.64 -24.93
CA ALA A 614 44.52 -8.05 -25.72
C ALA A 614 44.73 -7.18 -26.97
N ILE A 615 43.66 -6.62 -27.54
CA ILE A 615 43.72 -5.75 -28.73
C ILE A 615 44.11 -4.29 -28.37
N LEU A 616 43.87 -3.85 -27.12
CA LEU A 616 44.28 -2.52 -26.64
C LEU A 616 45.75 -2.43 -26.19
N ASN A 617 46.45 -3.55 -25.99
CA ASN A 617 47.85 -3.58 -25.56
C ASN A 617 48.89 -3.50 -26.69
N SER A 618 48.51 -3.09 -27.90
CA SER A 618 49.45 -2.90 -29.02
C SER A 618 49.32 -1.54 -29.72
N ARG A 619 49.40 -0.44 -28.96
CA ARG A 619 49.93 0.87 -29.43
C ARG A 619 49.91 1.92 -28.30
N ALA A 620 51.00 1.98 -27.54
CA ALA A 620 51.41 3.19 -26.82
C ALA A 620 52.92 3.15 -26.60
N ILE A 621 53.68 3.72 -27.54
CA ILE A 621 55.04 4.17 -27.27
C ILE A 621 54.89 5.57 -26.68
N ASN A 622 55.20 5.72 -25.38
CA ASN A 622 55.28 7.00 -24.70
C ASN A 622 56.44 7.85 -25.24
N PRO A 623 56.30 9.18 -25.35
CA PRO A 623 57.41 10.09 -25.10
C PRO A 623 57.22 10.80 -23.77
N THR A 624 58.32 10.88 -23.02
CA THR A 624 58.49 11.55 -21.73
C THR A 624 58.42 13.08 -21.85
N PRO A 625 58.05 13.80 -20.77
CA PRO A 625 58.05 15.25 -20.73
C PRO A 625 59.43 15.79 -20.29
N ASP A 626 60.07 16.58 -21.14
CA ASP A 626 60.89 17.72 -20.71
C ASP A 626 61.17 18.63 -21.92
N ASP A 627 61.32 19.91 -21.62
CA ASP A 627 61.85 21.01 -22.42
C ASP A 627 60.91 21.97 -23.23
N ILE A 628 60.79 23.17 -22.65
CA ILE A 628 61.04 24.50 -23.28
C ILE A 628 59.92 25.17 -24.10
N ALA A 629 59.38 26.24 -23.48
CA ALA A 629 59.02 27.58 -23.99
C ALA A 629 57.89 27.82 -25.04
N LEU A 630 57.02 28.75 -24.66
CA LEU A 630 56.14 29.63 -25.47
C LEU A 630 56.89 30.30 -26.66
N PRO A 631 56.23 30.60 -27.82
CA PRO A 631 55.29 31.76 -27.88
C PRO A 631 54.10 31.72 -28.87
N GLU A 632 53.09 32.52 -28.49
CA GLU A 632 52.19 33.43 -29.23
C GLU A 632 51.52 33.14 -30.61
N THR A 633 50.32 33.75 -30.72
CA THR A 633 49.48 34.06 -31.90
C THR A 633 48.66 32.90 -32.47
N GLY A 634 47.40 33.02 -32.90
CA GLY A 634 46.47 34.13 -33.07
C GLY A 634 45.32 33.65 -33.97
N GLU A 635 44.09 34.01 -33.62
CA GLU A 635 42.97 34.28 -34.54
C GLU A 635 42.38 33.23 -35.52
N ASN A 636 41.05 33.11 -35.41
CA ASN A 636 40.04 33.24 -36.47
C ASN A 636 39.53 32.04 -37.31
N ARG A 637 38.18 31.95 -37.24
CA ARG A 637 37.17 31.75 -38.31
C ARG A 637 36.67 30.35 -38.67
N ALA A 638 35.36 30.22 -38.46
CA ALA A 638 34.41 29.42 -39.23
C ALA A 638 34.31 29.88 -40.70
N GLN A 639 34.08 28.95 -41.64
CA GLN A 639 33.02 28.99 -42.66
C GLN A 639 33.16 27.89 -43.75
N PHE A 640 32.05 27.16 -43.95
CA PHE A 640 31.38 26.81 -45.23
C PHE A 640 31.85 25.73 -46.24
N ILE A 641 30.82 24.95 -46.64
CA ILE A 641 30.45 24.41 -47.99
C ILE A 641 30.73 22.93 -48.33
N GLU A 642 29.64 22.17 -48.26
CA GLU A 642 29.05 21.20 -49.20
C GLU A 642 29.79 20.74 -50.47
N SER A 643 29.73 19.42 -50.71
CA SER A 643 29.23 18.78 -51.96
C SER A 643 29.00 17.29 -51.63
N ARG A 644 28.06 16.51 -52.17
CA ARG A 644 27.22 16.59 -53.36
C ARG A 644 26.11 15.53 -53.22
N ALA A 645 24.86 15.90 -53.44
CA ALA A 645 23.70 15.00 -53.55
C ALA A 645 23.45 14.56 -55.01
N SER A 646 22.75 13.42 -55.20
CA SER A 646 21.97 13.02 -56.42
C SER A 646 21.59 11.53 -56.30
N LYS A 647 20.34 11.02 -56.37
CA LYS A 647 19.03 11.42 -56.97
C LYS A 647 17.93 10.59 -56.23
N ALA A 648 16.82 11.15 -55.72
CA ALA A 648 15.52 11.52 -56.35
C ALA A 648 14.78 10.32 -57.01
N SER A 649 13.52 9.99 -56.69
CA SER A 649 12.27 10.78 -56.88
C SER A 649 11.16 10.42 -55.84
N LYS A 650 10.49 11.38 -55.18
CA LYS A 650 9.25 12.13 -55.53
C LYS A 650 7.98 11.29 -55.72
N ALA A 651 7.03 11.42 -54.78
CA ALA A 651 5.65 11.87 -55.06
C ALA A 651 4.91 12.31 -53.77
N THR A 652 4.33 13.50 -53.85
CA THR A 652 3.54 14.32 -52.92
C THR A 652 2.12 13.80 -52.64
N PHE A 653 1.54 14.08 -51.45
CA PHE A 653 0.28 14.86 -51.28
C PHE A 653 0.01 15.23 -49.80
N ARG A 654 -0.43 16.48 -49.57
CA ARG A 654 -1.04 17.05 -48.33
C ARG A 654 -2.47 16.50 -48.17
N THR A 655 -3.07 16.37 -46.98
CA THR A 655 -3.86 17.37 -46.22
C THR A 655 -4.31 16.75 -44.87
N SER A 656 -4.07 17.35 -43.70
CA SER A 656 -5.03 18.08 -42.83
C SER A 656 -6.37 17.39 -42.47
N GLU A 657 -6.62 17.36 -41.15
CA GLU A 657 -7.90 17.37 -40.40
C GLU A 657 -8.43 16.09 -39.68
N ASP A 658 -8.79 16.36 -38.42
CA ASP A 658 -9.70 15.71 -37.44
C ASP A 658 -9.26 14.59 -36.46
N PRO A 659 -9.25 14.84 -35.12
CA PRO A 659 -8.99 13.83 -34.09
C PRO A 659 -10.15 12.89 -33.70
N GLU A 660 -11.31 12.91 -34.36
CA GLU A 660 -12.50 12.14 -33.91
C GLU A 660 -12.80 10.84 -34.69
N ARG A 661 -11.82 10.25 -35.39
CA ARG A 661 -11.97 8.93 -36.05
C ARG A 661 -10.85 7.93 -35.77
N LEU A 662 -10.50 7.75 -34.50
CA LEU A 662 -9.52 6.73 -34.06
C LEU A 662 -10.11 5.62 -33.17
N ASN A 663 -11.39 5.29 -33.35
CA ASN A 663 -11.98 4.04 -32.88
C ASN A 663 -12.48 3.24 -34.08
N GLY A 664 -11.62 2.41 -34.67
CA GLY A 664 -12.03 1.55 -35.79
C GLY A 664 -10.95 0.80 -36.56
N LEU A 665 -9.67 0.91 -36.22
CA LEU A 665 -8.59 0.19 -36.91
C LEU A 665 -7.61 -0.41 -35.90
N ASN A 666 -7.96 -1.54 -35.28
CA ASN A 666 -7.00 -2.24 -34.40
C ASN A 666 -6.94 -3.77 -34.50
N ASP A 667 -7.71 -4.43 -35.38
CA ASP A 667 -7.61 -5.90 -35.52
C ASP A 667 -7.19 -6.41 -36.91
N PHE A 668 -7.27 -5.58 -37.96
CA PHE A 668 -6.95 -6.03 -39.33
C PHE A 668 -5.46 -5.86 -39.68
N SER A 669 -4.81 -4.79 -39.19
CA SER A 669 -3.41 -4.45 -39.54
C SER A 669 -2.37 -5.26 -38.76
N ARG A 670 -2.66 -5.65 -37.50
CA ARG A 670 -1.75 -6.49 -36.69
C ARG A 670 -1.73 -7.95 -37.15
N ASN A 671 -2.84 -8.47 -37.65
CA ASN A 671 -2.92 -9.84 -38.13
C ASN A 671 -2.13 -10.06 -39.44
N TYR A 672 -2.15 -9.11 -40.38
CA TYR A 672 -1.36 -9.21 -41.62
C TYR A 672 0.15 -9.14 -41.38
N LEU A 673 0.62 -8.26 -40.49
CA LEU A 673 2.05 -8.16 -40.11
C LEU A 673 2.59 -9.40 -39.38
N SER A 674 1.72 -10.21 -38.75
CA SER A 674 2.11 -11.45 -38.07
C SER A 674 2.23 -12.65 -39.02
N GLN A 675 1.43 -12.69 -40.09
CA GLN A 675 1.46 -13.79 -41.06
C GLN A 675 2.68 -13.73 -41.97
N ASP A 676 3.08 -12.55 -42.43
CA ASP A 676 4.30 -12.40 -43.25
C ASP A 676 5.55 -12.81 -42.46
N LYS A 677 5.63 -12.47 -41.17
CA LYS A 677 6.74 -12.88 -40.30
C LYS A 677 6.76 -14.40 -40.05
N LYS A 678 5.60 -15.02 -39.85
CA LYS A 678 5.49 -16.49 -39.73
C LYS A 678 5.87 -17.19 -41.04
N MET A 679 5.46 -16.64 -42.19
CA MET A 679 5.78 -17.19 -43.50
C MET A 679 7.29 -17.12 -43.78
N VAL A 680 7.93 -15.99 -43.48
CA VAL A 680 9.39 -15.81 -43.58
C VAL A 680 10.14 -16.72 -42.60
N PHE A 681 9.62 -16.91 -41.39
CA PHE A 681 10.17 -17.83 -40.40
C PHE A 681 10.17 -19.28 -40.91
N TRP A 682 9.02 -19.77 -41.40
CA TRP A 682 8.90 -21.13 -41.92
C TRP A 682 9.68 -21.35 -43.21
N SER A 683 9.72 -20.37 -44.12
CA SER A 683 10.56 -20.42 -45.32
C SER A 683 12.04 -20.59 -44.96
N LYS A 684 12.55 -19.80 -44.00
CA LYS A 684 13.95 -19.90 -43.56
C LYS A 684 14.27 -21.24 -42.89
N LEU A 685 13.38 -21.76 -42.06
CA LEU A 685 13.59 -23.08 -41.46
C LEU A 685 13.57 -24.20 -42.51
N SER A 686 12.67 -24.10 -43.50
CA SER A 686 12.63 -25.05 -44.62
C SER A 686 13.91 -24.99 -45.48
N ASP A 687 14.50 -23.81 -45.66
CA ASP A 687 15.75 -23.66 -46.42
C ASP A 687 16.97 -24.23 -45.68
N LEU A 688 16.91 -24.26 -44.35
CA LEU A 688 17.98 -24.79 -43.48
C LEU A 688 17.81 -26.29 -43.20
N ALA A 689 16.63 -26.85 -43.47
CA ALA A 689 16.33 -28.26 -43.24
C ALA A 689 16.94 -29.15 -44.33
N LYS A 690 17.53 -30.26 -43.90
CA LYS A 690 17.94 -31.36 -44.79
C LYS A 690 16.70 -32.06 -45.36
N ASN A 691 16.89 -32.90 -46.37
CA ASN A 691 15.80 -33.63 -47.06
C ASN A 691 14.91 -34.50 -46.14
N ASP A 692 15.36 -34.80 -44.92
CA ASP A 692 14.62 -35.54 -43.89
C ASP A 692 13.88 -34.63 -42.87
N GLY A 693 13.90 -33.31 -43.08
CA GLY A 693 13.28 -32.31 -42.22
C GLY A 693 14.11 -31.92 -40.99
N THR A 694 15.38 -32.32 -40.92
CA THR A 694 16.27 -32.01 -39.78
C THR A 694 17.18 -30.81 -40.03
N ILE A 695 17.40 -29.98 -39.01
CA ILE A 695 18.30 -28.82 -39.04
C ILE A 695 19.34 -29.01 -37.95
N SER A 696 20.63 -29.07 -38.32
CA SER A 696 21.69 -29.28 -37.33
C SER A 696 21.86 -28.07 -36.40
N SER A 697 22.35 -28.30 -35.18
CA SER A 697 22.61 -27.25 -34.19
C SER A 697 23.59 -26.18 -34.71
N GLU A 698 24.66 -26.59 -35.40
CA GLU A 698 25.63 -25.68 -36.04
C GLU A 698 24.99 -24.83 -37.15
N THR A 699 24.14 -25.44 -37.98
CA THR A 699 23.43 -24.73 -39.06
C THR A 699 22.43 -23.71 -38.50
N LEU A 700 21.73 -24.07 -37.41
CA LEU A 700 20.81 -23.18 -36.71
C LEU A 700 21.57 -21.99 -36.10
N GLN A 701 22.72 -22.25 -35.48
CA GLN A 701 23.55 -21.25 -34.83
C GLN A 701 24.18 -20.26 -35.85
N GLN A 702 24.61 -20.76 -37.02
CA GLN A 702 25.08 -19.91 -38.12
C GLN A 702 23.96 -19.05 -38.72
N ALA A 703 22.72 -19.56 -38.80
CA ALA A 703 21.58 -18.78 -39.28
C ALA A 703 21.14 -17.67 -38.30
N LEU A 704 21.32 -17.90 -36.99
CA LEU A 704 20.94 -16.99 -35.92
C LEU A 704 21.93 -15.83 -35.70
N THR A 705 23.18 -15.99 -36.13
CA THR A 705 24.25 -14.97 -35.96
C THR A 705 24.21 -13.84 -37.00
N GLY A 706 23.43 -13.97 -38.08
CA GLY A 706 23.41 -13.02 -39.21
C GLY A 706 22.17 -12.13 -39.37
N SER A 707 21.20 -12.14 -38.44
CA SER A 707 19.87 -11.52 -38.66
C SER A 707 19.42 -10.64 -37.48
N CYS A 708 19.17 -9.36 -37.75
CA CYS A 708 18.82 -8.30 -36.79
C CYS A 708 17.39 -8.40 -36.19
N ALA A 709 16.83 -9.60 -36.05
CA ALA A 709 15.49 -9.87 -35.51
C ALA A 709 15.45 -11.12 -34.63
N TYR A 710 16.43 -11.25 -33.72
CA TYR A 710 16.64 -12.43 -32.87
C TYR A 710 15.47 -12.71 -31.91
N SER A 711 14.82 -11.67 -31.37
CA SER A 711 13.66 -11.81 -30.46
C SER A 711 12.42 -12.39 -31.14
N ASP A 712 12.14 -11.93 -32.36
CA ASP A 712 10.98 -12.39 -33.13
C ASP A 712 11.14 -13.85 -33.58
N PHE A 713 12.37 -14.25 -33.97
CA PHE A 713 12.67 -15.63 -34.35
C PHE A 713 12.59 -16.59 -33.15
N ARG A 714 13.10 -16.18 -31.98
CA ARG A 714 13.05 -16.96 -30.75
C ARG A 714 11.62 -17.19 -30.26
N ASN A 715 10.78 -16.16 -30.28
CA ASN A 715 9.38 -16.28 -29.89
C ASN A 715 8.60 -17.20 -30.84
N LEU A 716 8.80 -17.07 -32.16
CA LEU A 716 8.17 -17.94 -33.15
C LEU A 716 8.63 -19.40 -33.06
N LEU A 717 9.91 -19.62 -32.76
CA LEU A 717 10.46 -20.96 -32.53
C LEU A 717 9.87 -21.61 -31.27
N ASN A 718 9.80 -20.86 -30.16
CA ASN A 718 9.17 -21.32 -28.93
C ASN A 718 7.67 -21.61 -29.10
N ASP A 719 6.96 -20.79 -29.87
CA ASP A 719 5.56 -21.04 -30.23
C ASP A 719 5.41 -22.32 -31.06
N ALA A 720 6.25 -22.53 -32.08
CA ALA A 720 6.23 -23.72 -32.94
C ALA A 720 6.53 -25.01 -32.14
N ILE A 721 7.46 -24.94 -31.19
CA ILE A 721 7.77 -26.06 -30.27
C ILE A 721 6.60 -26.32 -29.33
N SER A 722 6.00 -25.25 -28.78
CA SER A 722 4.85 -25.35 -27.88
C SER A 722 3.61 -25.95 -28.58
N ASN A 723 3.48 -25.70 -29.88
CA ASN A 723 2.42 -26.25 -30.72
C ASN A 723 2.72 -27.65 -31.28
N GLY A 724 3.92 -28.20 -31.02
CA GLY A 724 4.34 -29.53 -31.49
C GLY A 724 4.65 -29.59 -32.99
N GLU A 725 4.92 -28.46 -33.64
CA GLU A 725 5.23 -28.33 -35.07
C GLU A 725 6.74 -28.56 -35.33
N ILE A 726 7.58 -28.45 -34.29
CA ILE A 726 9.02 -28.70 -34.31
C ILE A 726 9.42 -29.47 -33.05
N ASP A 727 10.15 -30.56 -33.25
CA ASP A 727 10.77 -31.34 -32.18
C ASP A 727 12.25 -30.98 -32.01
N PHE A 728 12.71 -30.93 -30.77
CA PHE A 728 14.13 -30.88 -30.45
C PHE A 728 14.68 -32.31 -30.34
N LEU A 729 15.72 -32.59 -31.12
CA LEU A 729 16.44 -33.85 -31.07
C LEU A 729 17.59 -33.79 -30.05
N VAL A 730 18.03 -34.97 -29.62
CA VAL A 730 18.97 -35.15 -28.49
C VAL A 730 20.36 -34.56 -28.76
N ASP A 731 20.75 -34.41 -30.03
CA ASP A 731 22.02 -33.82 -30.47
C ASP A 731 21.94 -32.28 -30.66
N GLY A 732 20.83 -31.66 -30.26
CA GLY A 732 20.57 -30.23 -30.42
C GLY A 732 20.08 -29.83 -31.81
N SER A 733 19.87 -30.80 -32.71
CA SER A 733 19.20 -30.55 -33.98
C SER A 733 17.69 -30.38 -33.82
N LEU A 734 17.07 -29.66 -34.75
CA LEU A 734 15.61 -29.53 -34.83
C LEU A 734 15.07 -30.49 -35.87
N ARG A 735 13.88 -31.04 -35.65
CA ARG A 735 13.13 -31.82 -36.63
C ARG A 735 11.75 -31.23 -36.84
N MET A 736 11.44 -30.89 -38.09
CA MET A 736 10.09 -30.45 -38.45
C MET A 736 9.15 -31.66 -38.47
N THR A 737 8.05 -31.61 -37.71
CA THR A 737 7.17 -32.78 -37.48
C THR A 737 6.05 -32.93 -38.51
N GLY A 738 5.96 -32.02 -39.48
CA GLY A 738 5.15 -32.14 -40.68
C GLY A 738 3.71 -31.64 -40.54
N LYS A 739 3.48 -30.43 -41.06
CA LYS A 739 2.28 -30.05 -41.83
C LYS A 739 2.68 -29.14 -42.98
#